data_AF-A0A3N0D3C5-F1
#
_entry.id   AF-A0A3N0D3C5-F1
#
_cell.length_a   1.000
_cell.length_b   1.000
_cell.length_c   1.000
_cell.angle_alpha   90.00
_cell.angle_beta   90.00
_cell.angle_gamma   90.00
#
_symmetry.space_group_name_H-M   'P 1'
#
loop_
_entity.id
_entity.type
_entity.pdbx_description
1 polymer ?
#
loop_
_entity_poly.entity_id
_entity_poly.type
_entity_poly.pdbx_seq_one_letter_code
_entity_poly.pdbx_strand_id
1 'polypeptide(L)'
;MTQPIAPRRRSVVLAGAAGAAAALLPLGRAAAAPLAGSTAEAAATEDLRPYASYWFPDSLPAGTPGEGVTWRSLSTWRAEDDPDLPFNTAAVPLAPRFTPVPPNRTARTDQARVQSLVSFGHTSGNPSQGAPTADHYALTHWAYLDELVFWGGSAGEGLILAPNAPVVDAAHRHGVPVLGTVFLPPVHWGGDLRWTRDLVQRDSLGRFPLAAKLVEVATAHGFDGWFVNAETEGGDAALGADMLAFVRDLKARGESAGLRITWYDAMTVSGTVSWQGALNERNQDFFQTADSMFVDFRWTASRLASSATRAAALDRSRYELWAGVDVEANGWNKAVDWDAIIPRDRDHVVSYGFYRPEWTRNHLPAGRTPGQFHAADDRFWTGQSLDPSVPDGDSGWRAPATAVADRSTVTALPFATSFNTGHGLRWYEDGTVTSGTEWNHLGLQDRLPGRRWVVRTEGRRPAVSFDFADAWRGGSSVLVAGPLDAPATVELYATRLPLGPGTVVELAHRADEGPVTVELAVATREPDQPGDPVPYTYVPAGTLPGGSGWTTATLRLNGLSGELRGLGVRLTGDGTVAYRLGGLAVRTETESPASPAQLLVTGSATTDEGTGLRLRWTAAPGPVRHYELHRVLPDGTRRFLGGTCQTAFHVPGLRPEPGEQALRIEVRAVGELYTASAAASAVHPW
;
A
#
# COMPACT_ATOMS: atom_id res chain seq x y z
N MET A 1 -26.67 29.72 -22.48
CA MET A 1 -25.52 30.51 -22.00
C MET A 1 -25.76 30.87 -20.55
N THR A 2 -25.12 30.16 -19.63
CA THR A 2 -25.28 30.33 -18.18
C THR A 2 -24.00 29.81 -17.54
N GLN A 3 -23.24 30.67 -16.85
CA GLN A 3 -22.00 30.25 -16.18
C GLN A 3 -22.30 29.68 -14.78
N PRO A 4 -21.58 28.64 -14.33
CA PRO A 4 -21.63 28.20 -12.93
C PRO A 4 -20.88 29.18 -12.02
N ILE A 5 -21.49 29.46 -10.86
CA ILE A 5 -20.93 30.34 -9.83
C ILE A 5 -19.99 29.54 -8.93
N ALA A 6 -18.76 30.01 -8.74
CA ALA A 6 -17.83 29.42 -7.78
C ALA A 6 -18.14 29.87 -6.33
N PRO A 7 -18.20 28.96 -5.35
CA PRO A 7 -18.38 29.33 -3.95
C PRO A 7 -17.05 29.79 -3.32
N ARG A 8 -17.03 31.02 -2.80
CA ARG A 8 -16.03 31.47 -1.81
C ARG A 8 -16.64 31.40 -0.42
N ARG A 9 -15.87 30.96 0.59
CA ARG A 9 -16.11 31.32 2.01
C ARG A 9 -14.81 31.25 2.82
N ARG A 10 -14.44 32.38 3.42
CA ARG A 10 -13.54 32.48 4.59
C ARG A 10 -14.37 32.48 5.89
N SER A 11 -13.64 32.38 7.01
CA SER A 11 -13.89 33.00 8.35
C SER A 11 -14.44 32.12 9.48
N VAL A 12 -14.03 32.28 10.75
CA VAL A 12 -12.97 33.13 11.43
C VAL A 12 -12.83 32.62 12.89
N VAL A 13 -11.70 32.87 13.60
CA VAL A 13 -11.63 33.46 14.98
C VAL A 13 -10.14 33.69 15.38
N LEU A 14 -9.86 34.85 15.98
CA LEU A 14 -8.55 35.28 16.49
C LEU A 14 -8.77 36.31 17.62
N ALA A 15 -8.31 36.05 18.85
CA ALA A 15 -8.12 36.98 19.99
C ALA A 15 -7.61 36.17 21.20
N GLY A 16 -6.74 36.62 22.12
CA GLY A 16 -5.90 37.82 22.30
C GLY A 16 -4.83 37.46 23.38
N ALA A 17 -4.02 38.32 24.00
CA ALA A 17 -3.75 39.76 23.91
C ALA A 17 -2.31 40.04 24.46
N ALA A 18 -1.83 41.29 24.45
CA ALA A 18 -0.41 41.65 24.59
C ALA A 18 0.17 41.73 26.03
N GLY A 19 1.51 41.68 26.14
CA GLY A 19 2.28 41.81 27.41
C GLY A 19 3.76 42.23 27.23
N ALA A 20 3.99 43.54 27.21
CA ALA A 20 5.22 44.35 27.25
C ALA A 20 6.66 43.80 27.55
N ALA A 21 7.61 44.38 26.77
CA ALA A 21 8.91 44.97 27.18
C ALA A 21 10.16 44.09 27.48
N ALA A 22 11.33 44.71 27.29
CA ALA A 22 12.65 44.06 27.17
C ALA A 22 13.67 44.49 28.24
N ALA A 23 14.72 43.68 28.41
CA ALA A 23 15.99 44.03 29.08
C ALA A 23 17.17 43.29 28.41
N LEU A 24 18.38 43.84 28.53
CA LEU A 24 19.58 43.46 27.74
C LEU A 24 20.75 43.00 28.63
N LEU A 25 21.41 41.89 28.22
CA LEU A 25 22.86 41.59 28.35
C LEU A 25 23.46 41.37 29.77
N PRO A 26 24.70 40.82 29.91
CA PRO A 26 25.62 40.19 28.93
C PRO A 26 26.13 38.76 29.31
N LEU A 27 27.05 38.25 28.48
CA LEU A 27 27.74 36.95 28.53
C LEU A 27 28.63 36.66 29.77
N GLY A 28 28.81 35.37 30.08
CA GLY A 28 29.93 34.84 30.87
C GLY A 28 30.40 33.46 30.37
N ARG A 29 31.72 33.26 30.19
CA ARG A 29 32.35 31.98 29.80
C ARG A 29 33.17 31.41 30.96
N ALA A 30 32.88 30.17 31.38
CA ALA A 30 33.80 29.22 32.03
C ALA A 30 33.08 27.86 32.05
N ALA A 31 33.53 26.82 31.36
CA ALA A 31 34.70 25.94 31.62
C ALA A 31 34.19 24.57 32.12
N ALA A 32 34.62 23.49 31.46
CA ALA A 32 34.06 22.16 31.67
C ALA A 32 34.77 21.34 32.76
N ALA A 33 34.01 20.55 33.52
CA ALA A 33 34.35 19.20 33.99
C ALA A 33 33.08 18.55 34.63
N PRO A 34 32.97 17.21 34.69
CA PRO A 34 31.66 16.54 34.75
C PRO A 34 31.18 16.27 36.19
N LEU A 35 29.88 16.00 36.35
CA LEU A 35 29.32 15.10 37.37
C LEU A 35 27.88 14.71 37.00
N ALA A 36 27.43 13.55 37.49
CA ALA A 36 26.18 12.91 37.08
C ALA A 36 25.00 13.18 38.04
N GLY A 37 23.77 13.13 37.50
CA GLY A 37 22.58 12.70 38.25
C GLY A 37 21.52 13.77 38.57
N SER A 38 20.39 13.70 37.84
CA SER A 38 19.12 14.41 38.07
C SER A 38 19.20 15.95 37.93
N THR A 39 18.16 16.67 37.49
CA THR A 39 16.71 16.39 37.55
C THR A 39 16.00 16.65 36.22
N ALA A 40 14.75 16.18 36.09
CA ALA A 40 13.87 16.48 34.97
C ALA A 40 13.70 18.00 34.77
N GLU A 41 14.24 18.52 33.66
CA GLU A 41 13.74 19.75 33.05
C GLU A 41 12.53 19.41 32.17
N ALA A 42 11.56 20.33 32.15
CA ALA A 42 10.20 20.11 31.64
C ALA A 42 10.16 19.39 30.27
N ALA A 43 9.83 18.09 30.30
CA ALA A 43 9.36 17.39 29.13
C ALA A 43 8.04 18.03 28.69
N ALA A 44 8.06 18.79 27.60
CA ALA A 44 6.88 18.90 26.75
C ALA A 44 6.43 17.47 26.45
N THR A 45 5.13 17.19 26.53
CA THR A 45 4.57 15.85 26.34
C THR A 45 4.94 15.33 24.95
N GLU A 46 6.01 14.54 24.88
CA GLU A 46 6.64 14.13 23.63
C GLU A 46 5.73 13.11 22.94
N ASP A 47 5.23 13.46 21.75
CA ASP A 47 4.43 12.54 20.96
C ASP A 47 5.34 11.39 20.49
N LEU A 48 5.19 10.24 21.17
CA LEU A 48 5.97 9.05 20.88
C LEU A 48 5.53 8.33 19.60
N ARG A 49 4.48 8.79 18.91
CA ARG A 49 4.00 8.16 17.69
C ARG A 49 5.01 8.35 16.56
N PRO A 50 5.49 7.27 15.92
CA PRO A 50 6.35 7.38 14.76
C PRO A 50 5.54 7.77 13.52
N TYR A 51 6.12 8.64 12.68
CA TYR A 51 5.49 9.14 11.45
C TYR A 51 6.34 8.85 10.21
N ALA A 52 5.71 8.80 9.04
CA ALA A 52 6.41 8.68 7.76
C ALA A 52 7.42 9.82 7.58
N SER A 53 8.67 9.49 7.22
CA SER A 53 9.76 10.47 7.20
C SER A 53 9.67 11.41 5.98
N TYR A 54 9.80 12.72 6.24
CA TYR A 54 9.83 13.76 5.21
C TYR A 54 10.89 14.83 5.49
N TRP A 55 11.36 15.49 4.43
CA TRP A 55 12.46 16.46 4.47
C TRP A 55 12.32 17.57 3.43
N PHE A 56 13.01 18.69 3.66
CA PHE A 56 13.46 19.60 2.60
C PHE A 56 14.83 19.14 2.05
N PRO A 57 15.22 19.52 0.81
CA PRO A 57 16.50 19.13 0.24
C PRO A 57 17.69 19.60 1.10
N ASP A 58 17.77 20.92 1.38
CA ASP A 58 18.66 21.45 2.41
C ASP A 58 18.09 22.69 3.13
N SER A 59 17.83 23.79 2.40
CA SER A 59 17.28 25.01 2.97
C SER A 59 15.88 24.80 3.54
N LEU A 60 15.65 25.24 4.79
CA LEU A 60 14.31 25.22 5.37
C LEU A 60 13.46 26.44 4.93
N PRO A 61 12.12 26.39 5.04
CA PRO A 61 11.27 27.56 4.90
C PRO A 61 11.56 28.62 5.98
N ALA A 62 11.07 29.84 5.76
CA ALA A 62 11.19 30.92 6.74
C ALA A 62 10.03 30.88 7.76
N GLY A 63 10.33 31.20 9.02
CA GLY A 63 9.35 31.25 10.12
C GLY A 63 9.41 30.01 11.00
N THR A 64 8.26 29.57 11.48
CA THR A 64 8.10 28.35 12.30
C THR A 64 7.19 27.37 11.57
N PRO A 65 7.41 26.04 11.69
CA PRO A 65 6.48 25.05 11.18
C PRO A 65 5.09 25.18 11.82
N GLY A 66 4.07 24.67 11.11
CA GLY A 66 2.73 24.51 11.66
C GLY A 66 2.65 23.44 12.75
N GLU A 67 1.52 23.37 13.45
CA GLU A 67 1.24 22.30 14.40
C GLU A 67 1.32 20.92 13.72
N GLY A 68 1.99 19.95 14.35
CA GLY A 68 2.26 18.62 13.79
C GLY A 68 3.34 18.55 12.69
N VAL A 69 3.94 19.68 12.30
CA VAL A 69 4.99 19.74 11.27
C VAL A 69 6.37 19.88 11.92
N THR A 70 7.36 19.13 11.41
CA THR A 70 8.77 19.26 11.77
C THR A 70 9.62 19.44 10.51
N TRP A 71 10.21 20.61 10.32
CA TRP A 71 11.12 20.85 9.20
C TRP A 71 12.49 20.22 9.47
N ARG A 72 12.95 19.35 8.54
CA ARG A 72 14.25 18.66 8.59
C ARG A 72 14.95 18.79 7.24
N SER A 73 16.28 18.90 7.25
CA SER A 73 17.10 18.84 6.03
C SER A 73 17.50 17.40 5.73
N LEU A 74 17.35 16.96 4.48
CA LEU A 74 17.84 15.66 4.01
C LEU A 74 19.37 15.59 4.04
N SER A 75 20.08 16.71 3.83
CA SER A 75 21.55 16.75 3.85
C SER A 75 22.13 16.28 5.20
N THR A 76 21.39 16.53 6.28
CA THR A 76 21.74 16.17 7.66
C THR A 76 21.20 14.81 8.13
N TRP A 77 20.29 14.18 7.39
CA TRP A 77 19.67 12.92 7.84
C TRP A 77 20.69 11.77 7.87
N ARG A 78 20.54 10.89 8.85
CA ARG A 78 21.39 9.72 9.12
C ARG A 78 20.51 8.59 9.64
N ALA A 79 20.70 7.38 9.13
CA ALA A 79 19.92 6.22 9.55
C ALA A 79 20.14 5.87 11.03
N GLU A 80 21.36 6.09 11.54
CA GLU A 80 21.72 5.83 12.94
C GLU A 80 21.07 6.80 13.95
N ASP A 81 20.67 7.99 13.51
CA ASP A 81 20.12 9.06 14.36
C ASP A 81 18.58 9.17 14.27
N ASP A 82 17.93 8.38 13.41
CA ASP A 82 16.47 8.42 13.20
C ASP A 82 15.74 7.43 14.13
N PRO A 83 15.02 7.92 15.17
CA PRO A 83 14.34 7.04 16.13
C PRO A 83 13.10 6.36 15.54
N ASP A 84 12.52 6.90 14.46
CA ASP A 84 11.33 6.39 13.78
C ASP A 84 11.68 5.37 12.69
N LEU A 85 12.93 5.35 12.18
CA LEU A 85 13.38 4.39 11.18
C LEU A 85 13.02 2.92 11.50
N PRO A 86 13.19 2.37 12.71
CA PRO A 86 12.78 1.00 13.04
C PRO A 86 11.28 0.69 12.83
N PHE A 87 10.44 1.72 12.79
CA PHE A 87 8.99 1.64 12.55
C PHE A 87 8.65 1.93 11.07
N ASN A 88 9.56 2.57 10.33
CA ASN A 88 9.46 2.94 8.91
C ASN A 88 10.29 2.05 7.95
N THR A 89 11.06 1.07 8.44
CA THR A 89 11.76 0.09 7.59
C THR A 89 10.83 -1.04 7.14
N ALA A 90 10.60 -1.17 5.84
CA ALA A 90 9.91 -2.30 5.24
C ALA A 90 10.67 -3.61 5.53
N ALA A 91 9.92 -4.68 5.80
CA ALA A 91 10.46 -5.98 6.18
C ALA A 91 10.11 -7.10 5.18
N VAL A 92 9.09 -6.90 4.33
CA VAL A 92 8.75 -7.84 3.26
C VAL A 92 9.58 -7.52 2.02
N PRO A 93 10.34 -8.49 1.44
CA PRO A 93 11.04 -8.28 0.18
C PRO A 93 10.07 -8.29 -1.01
N LEU A 94 10.38 -7.54 -2.06
CA LEU A 94 9.60 -7.48 -3.30
C LEU A 94 9.44 -8.89 -3.92
N ALA A 95 8.20 -9.40 -3.93
CA ALA A 95 7.93 -10.76 -4.36
C ALA A 95 7.96 -10.90 -5.90
N PRO A 96 8.51 -12.01 -6.44
CA PRO A 96 8.39 -12.31 -7.85
C PRO A 96 6.91 -12.57 -8.21
N ARG A 97 6.51 -12.11 -9.40
CA ARG A 97 5.15 -12.29 -9.93
C ARG A 97 5.15 -12.95 -11.30
N PHE A 98 4.06 -13.61 -11.64
CA PHE A 98 3.81 -14.15 -12.98
C PHE A 98 2.48 -13.63 -13.55
N THR A 99 2.35 -13.70 -14.87
CA THR A 99 1.11 -13.41 -15.60
C THR A 99 0.36 -14.71 -15.87
N PRO A 100 -0.84 -14.91 -15.31
CA PRO A 100 -1.74 -15.99 -15.73
C PRO A 100 -2.37 -15.69 -17.09
N VAL A 101 -2.97 -16.70 -17.74
CA VAL A 101 -3.79 -16.49 -18.94
C VAL A 101 -4.98 -15.58 -18.60
N PRO A 102 -5.17 -14.41 -19.28
CA PRO A 102 -6.15 -13.41 -18.87
C PRO A 102 -7.61 -13.90 -18.85
N PRO A 103 -8.46 -13.39 -17.95
CA PRO A 103 -9.84 -13.84 -17.79
C PRO A 103 -10.78 -13.42 -18.93
N ASN A 104 -10.33 -12.50 -19.79
CA ASN A 104 -11.06 -11.97 -20.94
C ASN A 104 -10.09 -11.69 -22.12
N ARG A 105 -10.61 -11.36 -23.30
CA ARG A 105 -9.81 -11.12 -24.53
C ARG A 105 -9.32 -9.69 -24.73
N THR A 106 -9.81 -8.73 -23.96
CA THR A 106 -9.40 -7.32 -24.06
C THR A 106 -8.21 -7.00 -23.14
N ALA A 107 -8.02 -7.78 -22.07
CA ALA A 107 -6.86 -7.74 -21.19
C ALA A 107 -5.61 -8.25 -21.92
N ARG A 108 -4.60 -7.38 -22.09
CA ARG A 108 -3.36 -7.67 -22.81
C ARG A 108 -2.21 -8.01 -21.86
N THR A 109 -1.46 -9.03 -22.23
CA THR A 109 -0.16 -9.39 -21.63
C THR A 109 0.96 -8.63 -22.33
N ASP A 110 2.01 -8.25 -21.61
CA ASP A 110 3.24 -7.58 -22.10
C ASP A 110 3.03 -6.27 -22.90
N GLN A 111 1.90 -5.59 -22.67
CA GLN A 111 1.59 -4.28 -23.25
C GLN A 111 1.59 -3.17 -22.18
N ALA A 112 0.62 -2.25 -22.23
CA ALA A 112 0.47 -1.17 -21.25
C ALA A 112 0.49 -1.68 -19.81
N ARG A 113 1.11 -0.87 -18.96
CA ARG A 113 1.25 -1.05 -17.51
C ARG A 113 0.42 0.00 -16.78
N VAL A 114 0.22 -0.18 -15.47
CA VAL A 114 -0.46 0.80 -14.61
C VAL A 114 0.44 1.29 -13.47
N GLN A 115 0.66 2.60 -13.42
CA GLN A 115 1.23 3.28 -12.24
C GLN A 115 0.10 3.93 -11.42
N SER A 116 0.28 4.03 -10.11
CA SER A 116 -0.71 4.63 -9.20
C SER A 116 -0.06 5.62 -8.23
N LEU A 117 -0.43 6.90 -8.29
CA LEU A 117 0.01 7.95 -7.37
C LEU A 117 -1.04 8.11 -6.28
N VAL A 118 -0.75 7.59 -5.08
CA VAL A 118 -1.72 7.45 -3.98
C VAL A 118 -1.29 8.23 -2.76
N SER A 119 -2.19 9.10 -2.26
CA SER A 119 -1.99 9.76 -0.96
C SER A 119 -2.64 8.93 0.14
N PHE A 120 -1.83 8.20 0.92
CA PHE A 120 -2.29 7.40 2.07
C PHE A 120 -2.57 8.25 3.33
N GLY A 121 -2.20 9.53 3.30
CA GLY A 121 -2.33 10.50 4.38
C GLY A 121 -1.66 11.83 3.98
N HIS A 122 -1.63 12.79 4.91
CA HIS A 122 -0.88 14.03 4.75
C HIS A 122 0.65 13.77 4.66
N THR A 123 1.46 14.80 4.38
CA THR A 123 2.93 14.63 4.40
C THR A 123 3.41 14.51 5.84
N SER A 124 2.97 15.43 6.68
CA SER A 124 3.13 15.42 8.14
C SER A 124 2.03 14.58 8.80
N GLY A 125 2.28 14.09 10.02
CA GLY A 125 1.27 13.39 10.82
C GLY A 125 0.79 12.03 10.26
N ASN A 126 1.37 11.53 9.17
CA ASN A 126 1.04 10.23 8.56
C ASN A 126 1.67 9.09 9.37
N PRO A 127 0.90 8.27 10.11
CA PRO A 127 1.47 7.32 11.04
C PRO A 127 2.29 6.23 10.34
N SER A 128 3.47 5.90 10.89
CA SER A 128 4.33 4.85 10.32
C SER A 128 3.65 3.49 10.24
N GLN A 129 2.74 3.18 11.16
CA GLN A 129 2.18 1.83 11.37
C GLN A 129 0.65 1.84 11.44
N GLY A 130 0.01 2.71 10.66
CA GLY A 130 -1.45 2.81 10.59
C GLY A 130 -2.09 3.44 11.84
N ALA A 131 -3.40 3.23 12.02
CA ALA A 131 -4.20 3.96 13.01
C ALA A 131 -5.40 3.14 13.54
N PRO A 132 -5.99 3.51 14.70
CA PRO A 132 -7.18 2.87 15.25
C PRO A 132 -8.47 3.32 14.55
N THR A 133 -8.57 3.10 13.24
CA THR A 133 -9.78 3.34 12.43
C THR A 133 -9.80 2.42 11.20
N ALA A 134 -11.00 2.01 10.78
CA ALA A 134 -11.21 1.22 9.58
C ALA A 134 -11.51 2.10 8.33
N ASP A 135 -11.63 3.42 8.48
CA ASP A 135 -11.76 4.33 7.33
C ASP A 135 -10.37 4.63 6.73
N HIS A 136 -9.79 3.66 6.04
CA HIS A 136 -8.47 3.76 5.40
C HIS A 136 -8.54 3.34 3.91
N TYR A 137 -7.64 3.89 3.08
CA TYR A 137 -7.52 3.44 1.68
C TYR A 137 -6.71 2.14 1.61
N ALA A 138 -7.35 1.06 2.03
CA ALA A 138 -6.78 -0.27 1.93
C ALA A 138 -6.87 -0.79 0.48
N LEU A 139 -5.97 -0.30 -0.38
CA LEU A 139 -5.81 -0.78 -1.75
C LEU A 139 -5.61 -2.30 -1.76
N THR A 140 -6.35 -2.98 -2.62
CA THR A 140 -6.30 -4.45 -2.75
C THR A 140 -6.15 -4.92 -4.20
N HIS A 141 -6.12 -4.02 -5.19
CA HIS A 141 -6.11 -4.34 -6.62
C HIS A 141 -4.70 -4.49 -7.25
N TRP A 142 -3.70 -4.82 -6.41
CA TRP A 142 -2.28 -4.98 -6.77
C TRP A 142 -2.00 -5.83 -8.01
N ALA A 143 -2.86 -6.82 -8.30
CA ALA A 143 -2.76 -7.67 -9.48
C ALA A 143 -2.66 -6.89 -10.80
N TYR A 144 -3.23 -5.68 -10.87
CA TYR A 144 -3.24 -4.81 -12.05
C TYR A 144 -2.27 -3.62 -11.96
N LEU A 145 -1.54 -3.44 -10.85
CA LEU A 145 -0.53 -2.38 -10.70
C LEU A 145 0.87 -2.91 -11.08
N ASP A 146 1.63 -2.10 -11.80
CA ASP A 146 3.04 -2.35 -12.09
C ASP A 146 3.98 -1.51 -11.21
N GLU A 147 3.54 -0.34 -10.73
CA GLU A 147 4.33 0.54 -9.86
C GLU A 147 3.41 1.44 -8.99
N LEU A 148 3.73 1.60 -7.71
CA LEU A 148 3.05 2.51 -6.79
C LEU A 148 3.96 3.72 -6.51
N VAL A 149 3.38 4.91 -6.45
CA VAL A 149 4.04 6.13 -5.97
C VAL A 149 3.31 6.56 -4.69
N PHE A 150 4.05 6.62 -3.58
CA PHE A 150 3.55 7.13 -2.31
C PHE A 150 3.50 8.66 -2.39
N TRP A 151 2.33 9.19 -2.75
CA TRP A 151 2.16 10.58 -3.13
C TRP A 151 1.98 11.50 -1.93
N GLY A 152 2.74 12.58 -1.91
CA GLY A 152 2.65 13.65 -0.92
C GLY A 152 3.79 14.65 -1.11
N GLY A 153 4.02 15.46 -0.09
CA GLY A 153 4.93 16.61 -0.14
C GLY A 153 4.17 17.92 -0.34
N SER A 154 4.61 18.96 0.36
CA SER A 154 4.10 20.32 0.23
C SER A 154 5.13 21.35 0.72
N ALA A 155 5.06 22.58 0.21
CA ALA A 155 5.97 23.65 0.61
C ALA A 155 5.88 24.02 2.11
N GLY A 156 4.79 23.67 2.79
CA GLY A 156 4.60 23.91 4.23
C GLY A 156 5.11 22.79 5.13
N GLU A 157 5.22 21.56 4.61
CA GLU A 157 5.56 20.36 5.39
C GLU A 157 6.98 19.87 5.07
N GLY A 158 7.23 19.54 3.80
CA GLY A 158 8.45 18.91 3.30
C GLY A 158 8.27 18.48 1.85
N LEU A 159 9.36 18.38 1.09
CA LEU A 159 9.36 18.16 -0.36
C LEU A 159 9.75 16.74 -0.77
N ILE A 160 10.41 16.01 0.13
CA ILE A 160 10.91 14.66 -0.07
C ILE A 160 10.20 13.79 0.95
N LEU A 161 9.44 12.78 0.51
CA LEU A 161 8.60 11.93 1.34
C LEU A 161 8.93 10.45 1.10
N ALA A 162 9.40 9.77 2.13
CA ALA A 162 9.54 8.31 2.12
C ALA A 162 8.18 7.63 2.34
N PRO A 163 7.90 6.49 1.68
CA PRO A 163 6.74 5.66 2.01
C PRO A 163 6.78 5.15 3.45
N ASN A 164 5.61 4.92 4.06
CA ASN A 164 5.54 4.16 5.32
C ASN A 164 5.71 2.65 5.05
N ALA A 165 6.33 1.94 6.00
CA ALA A 165 6.62 0.52 5.85
C ALA A 165 5.39 -0.37 5.56
N PRO A 166 4.19 -0.15 6.16
CA PRO A 166 3.01 -0.97 5.90
C PRO A 166 2.55 -0.95 4.43
N VAL A 167 2.69 0.18 3.72
CA VAL A 167 2.36 0.26 2.29
C VAL A 167 3.38 -0.51 1.46
N VAL A 168 4.67 -0.35 1.76
CA VAL A 168 5.76 -1.08 1.08
C VAL A 168 5.62 -2.58 1.31
N ASP A 169 5.39 -3.02 2.55
CA ASP A 169 5.19 -4.43 2.91
C ASP A 169 4.02 -5.07 2.14
N ALA A 170 2.90 -4.34 2.02
CA ALA A 170 1.72 -4.79 1.28
C ALA A 170 1.98 -4.89 -0.22
N ALA A 171 2.59 -3.87 -0.82
CA ALA A 171 2.93 -3.83 -2.24
C ALA A 171 3.96 -4.90 -2.60
N HIS A 172 5.00 -5.06 -1.79
CA HIS A 172 6.04 -6.08 -1.94
C HIS A 172 5.49 -7.49 -1.87
N ARG A 173 4.58 -7.79 -0.93
CA ARG A 173 3.89 -9.10 -0.85
C ARG A 173 3.13 -9.46 -2.15
N HIS A 174 2.71 -8.45 -2.90
CA HIS A 174 2.03 -8.55 -4.20
C HIS A 174 2.94 -8.29 -5.42
N GLY A 175 4.24 -8.08 -5.24
CA GLY A 175 5.19 -7.87 -6.34
C GLY A 175 5.05 -6.53 -7.04
N VAL A 176 4.65 -5.49 -6.31
CA VAL A 176 4.54 -4.11 -6.80
C VAL A 176 5.62 -3.27 -6.12
N PRO A 177 6.56 -2.65 -6.87
CA PRO A 177 7.53 -1.71 -6.31
C PRO A 177 6.85 -0.40 -5.89
N VAL A 178 7.41 0.25 -4.87
CA VAL A 178 6.92 1.51 -4.29
C VAL A 178 7.99 2.60 -4.38
N LEU A 179 7.66 3.71 -5.02
CA LEU A 179 8.49 4.91 -5.06
C LEU A 179 8.07 5.91 -3.97
N GLY A 180 9.05 6.52 -3.31
CA GLY A 180 8.86 7.77 -2.58
C GLY A 180 8.66 8.95 -3.54
N THR A 181 8.30 10.12 -3.01
CA THR A 181 8.08 11.33 -3.82
C THR A 181 9.13 12.39 -3.52
N VAL A 182 9.72 12.97 -4.57
CA VAL A 182 10.45 14.25 -4.56
C VAL A 182 9.60 15.26 -5.33
N PHE A 183 8.88 16.13 -4.63
CA PHE A 183 8.00 17.13 -5.21
C PHE A 183 8.52 18.54 -4.93
N LEU A 184 8.95 19.22 -6.00
CA LEU A 184 9.32 20.64 -6.00
C LEU A 184 8.10 21.43 -6.49
N PRO A 185 7.31 22.08 -5.60
CA PRO A 185 5.98 22.59 -5.95
C PRO A 185 6.05 23.80 -6.89
N PRO A 186 4.95 24.13 -7.61
CA PRO A 186 4.83 25.40 -8.28
C PRO A 186 4.95 26.58 -7.32
N VAL A 187 5.50 27.71 -7.78
CA VAL A 187 5.68 28.95 -7.03
C VAL A 187 4.35 29.46 -6.45
N HIS A 188 3.26 29.29 -7.19
CA HIS A 188 1.91 29.69 -6.75
C HIS A 188 1.33 28.80 -5.62
N TRP A 189 1.95 27.66 -5.33
CA TRP A 189 1.70 26.80 -4.16
C TRP A 189 2.81 26.87 -3.10
N GLY A 190 3.64 27.92 -3.14
CA GLY A 190 4.72 28.15 -2.19
C GLY A 190 6.07 27.53 -2.58
N GLY A 191 6.21 27.01 -3.81
CA GLY A 191 7.48 26.53 -4.34
C GLY A 191 8.57 27.61 -4.34
N ASP A 192 9.76 27.25 -3.87
CA ASP A 192 10.93 28.13 -3.86
C ASP A 192 12.07 27.47 -4.66
N LEU A 193 12.55 28.17 -5.70
CA LEU A 193 13.59 27.70 -6.61
C LEU A 193 14.93 27.44 -5.90
N ARG A 194 15.13 27.97 -4.68
CA ARG A 194 16.26 27.58 -3.82
C ARG A 194 16.28 26.08 -3.57
N TRP A 195 15.14 25.46 -3.26
CA TRP A 195 15.07 24.02 -3.00
C TRP A 195 15.43 23.17 -4.22
N THR A 196 15.11 23.66 -5.43
CA THR A 196 15.56 23.02 -6.67
C THR A 196 17.08 23.10 -6.83
N ARG A 197 17.68 24.25 -6.50
CA ARG A 197 19.15 24.44 -6.53
C ARG A 197 19.86 23.61 -5.46
N ASP A 198 19.32 23.56 -4.25
CA ASP A 198 19.83 22.73 -3.15
C ASP A 198 19.86 21.25 -3.57
N LEU A 199 18.75 20.73 -4.13
CA LEU A 199 18.62 19.35 -4.58
C LEU A 199 19.73 18.95 -5.56
N VAL A 200 20.04 19.81 -6.53
CA VAL A 200 21.05 19.57 -7.57
C VAL A 200 22.42 20.15 -7.22
N GLN A 201 22.64 20.60 -5.99
CA GLN A 201 23.91 21.20 -5.60
C GLN A 201 25.04 20.16 -5.66
N ARG A 202 26.15 20.55 -6.29
CA ARG A 202 27.38 19.74 -6.35
C ARG A 202 28.32 20.08 -5.21
N ASP A 203 29.05 19.08 -4.72
CA ASP A 203 30.18 19.29 -3.82
C ASP A 203 31.45 19.76 -4.56
N SER A 204 32.52 20.02 -3.80
CA SER A 204 33.82 20.45 -4.35
C SER A 204 34.51 19.40 -5.25
N LEU A 205 33.99 18.17 -5.31
CA LEU A 205 34.44 17.09 -6.20
C LEU A 205 33.48 16.88 -7.38
N GLY A 206 32.46 17.74 -7.54
CA GLY A 206 31.50 17.70 -8.64
C GLY A 206 30.40 16.63 -8.51
N ARG A 207 30.27 15.99 -7.34
CA ARG A 207 29.27 14.94 -7.04
C ARG A 207 27.99 15.57 -6.51
N PHE A 208 26.84 14.90 -6.64
CA PHE A 208 25.57 15.33 -6.05
C PHE A 208 25.33 14.64 -4.68
N PRO A 209 25.48 15.32 -3.53
CA PRO A 209 25.36 14.68 -2.22
C PRO A 209 23.93 14.21 -1.93
N LEU A 210 22.92 14.97 -2.37
CA LEU A 210 21.52 14.61 -2.14
C LEU A 210 21.05 13.45 -3.02
N ALA A 211 21.67 13.22 -4.19
CA ALA A 211 21.45 11.98 -4.95
C ALA A 211 21.90 10.75 -4.15
N ALA A 212 23.05 10.84 -3.46
CA ALA A 212 23.49 9.78 -2.55
C ALA A 212 22.55 9.62 -1.34
N LYS A 213 22.05 10.72 -0.75
CA LYS A 213 21.08 10.64 0.37
C LYS A 213 19.74 10.01 -0.02
N LEU A 214 19.22 10.28 -1.22
CA LEU A 214 18.00 9.63 -1.72
C LEU A 214 18.18 8.11 -1.87
N VAL A 215 19.37 7.64 -2.28
CA VAL A 215 19.69 6.19 -2.32
C VAL A 215 19.84 5.62 -0.91
N GLU A 216 20.49 6.36 0.00
CA GLU A 216 20.66 5.97 1.41
C GLU A 216 19.30 5.79 2.12
N VAL A 217 18.38 6.75 1.96
CA VAL A 217 17.01 6.67 2.50
C VAL A 217 16.25 5.48 1.90
N ALA A 218 16.23 5.33 0.57
CA ALA A 218 15.50 4.24 -0.07
C ALA A 218 16.01 2.86 0.37
N THR A 219 17.34 2.71 0.50
CA THR A 219 17.97 1.47 0.98
C THR A 219 17.70 1.20 2.46
N ALA A 220 17.74 2.21 3.32
CA ALA A 220 17.54 2.07 4.77
C ALA A 220 16.05 1.82 5.15
N HIS A 221 15.13 2.43 4.41
CA HIS A 221 13.69 2.21 4.56
C HIS A 221 13.20 0.97 3.80
N GLY A 222 13.93 0.50 2.78
CA GLY A 222 13.59 -0.71 2.02
C GLY A 222 12.53 -0.52 0.93
N PHE A 223 12.53 0.62 0.22
CA PHE A 223 11.63 0.89 -0.92
C PHE A 223 12.40 1.17 -2.22
N ASP A 224 11.70 1.09 -3.36
CA ASP A 224 12.30 0.86 -4.68
C ASP A 224 12.73 2.11 -5.45
N GLY A 225 12.74 3.30 -4.86
CA GLY A 225 13.26 4.52 -5.50
C GLY A 225 12.29 5.70 -5.47
N TRP A 226 12.31 6.55 -6.51
CA TRP A 226 11.78 7.91 -6.42
C TRP A 226 11.02 8.39 -7.67
N PHE A 227 9.84 8.94 -7.44
CA PHE A 227 9.11 9.79 -8.39
C PHE A 227 9.57 11.24 -8.22
N VAL A 228 10.17 11.81 -9.27
CA VAL A 228 10.71 13.17 -9.27
C VAL A 228 9.78 14.09 -10.04
N ASN A 229 9.11 14.98 -9.32
CA ASN A 229 8.26 16.03 -9.88
C ASN A 229 8.88 17.42 -9.66
N ALA A 230 9.34 18.05 -10.74
CA ALA A 230 9.98 19.36 -10.74
C ALA A 230 9.07 20.42 -11.38
N GLU A 231 8.21 21.07 -10.60
CA GLU A 231 7.26 22.09 -11.09
C GLU A 231 7.58 23.52 -10.67
N THR A 232 8.64 23.76 -9.88
CA THR A 232 9.03 25.11 -9.46
C THR A 232 9.52 25.97 -10.63
N GLU A 233 8.76 27.01 -10.97
CA GLU A 233 9.08 27.90 -12.09
C GLU A 233 10.29 28.83 -11.80
N GLY A 234 10.89 29.38 -12.87
CA GLY A 234 11.99 30.35 -12.79
C GLY A 234 13.39 29.79 -13.00
N GLY A 235 13.52 28.48 -13.30
CA GLY A 235 14.78 27.87 -13.71
C GLY A 235 15.30 28.34 -15.08
N ASP A 236 16.58 28.09 -15.33
CA ASP A 236 17.31 28.41 -16.56
C ASP A 236 18.02 27.18 -17.13
N ALA A 237 18.67 27.32 -18.30
CA ALA A 237 19.35 26.22 -18.96
C ALA A 237 20.50 25.60 -18.16
N ALA A 238 21.11 26.33 -17.21
CA ALA A 238 22.12 25.78 -16.33
C ALA A 238 21.46 24.86 -15.29
N LEU A 239 20.37 25.32 -14.65
CA LEU A 239 19.59 24.51 -13.72
C LEU A 239 18.97 23.26 -14.39
N GLY A 240 18.52 23.39 -15.63
CA GLY A 240 18.03 22.24 -16.43
C GLY A 240 19.12 21.19 -16.69
N ALA A 241 20.34 21.63 -17.01
CA ALA A 241 21.49 20.74 -17.19
C ALA A 241 21.94 20.09 -15.88
N ASP A 242 21.93 20.83 -14.76
CA ASP A 242 22.24 20.28 -13.43
C ASP A 242 21.17 19.28 -12.96
N MET A 243 19.89 19.53 -13.23
CA MET A 243 18.80 18.57 -12.94
C MET A 243 18.95 17.28 -13.76
N LEU A 244 19.27 17.38 -15.06
CA LEU A 244 19.52 16.20 -15.89
C LEU A 244 20.74 15.40 -15.41
N ALA A 245 21.81 16.09 -14.98
CA ALA A 245 22.99 15.45 -14.41
C ALA A 245 22.71 14.83 -13.03
N PHE A 246 21.87 15.46 -12.21
CA PHE A 246 21.40 14.93 -10.92
C PHE A 246 20.59 13.64 -11.10
N VAL A 247 19.60 13.63 -12.00
CA VAL A 247 18.79 12.43 -12.29
C VAL A 247 19.67 11.28 -12.78
N ARG A 248 20.72 11.58 -13.58
CA ARG A 248 21.71 10.60 -14.04
C ARG A 248 22.55 10.01 -12.91
N ASP A 249 23.06 10.85 -12.01
CA ASP A 249 23.85 10.42 -10.86
C ASP A 249 22.99 9.63 -9.86
N LEU A 250 21.76 10.06 -9.62
CA LEU A 250 20.77 9.35 -8.80
C LEU A 250 20.46 7.96 -9.38
N LYS A 251 20.20 7.86 -10.69
CA LYS A 251 19.96 6.56 -11.36
C LYS A 251 21.18 5.65 -11.25
N ALA A 252 22.37 6.16 -11.56
CA ALA A 252 23.61 5.37 -11.53
C ALA A 252 23.98 4.88 -10.12
N ARG A 253 23.72 5.68 -9.08
CA ARG A 253 23.90 5.26 -7.68
C ARG A 253 22.86 4.23 -7.23
N GLY A 254 21.62 4.38 -7.70
CA GLY A 254 20.51 3.51 -7.34
C GLY A 254 20.56 2.13 -7.99
N GLU A 255 21.25 1.97 -9.12
CA GLU A 255 21.28 0.75 -9.93
C GLU A 255 21.72 -0.50 -9.14
N SER A 256 22.78 -0.41 -8.32
CA SER A 256 23.25 -1.55 -7.50
C SER A 256 22.29 -1.93 -6.36
N ALA A 257 21.39 -1.03 -5.99
CA ALA A 257 20.32 -1.27 -5.02
C ALA A 257 18.96 -1.57 -5.69
N GLY A 258 18.93 -1.71 -7.02
CA GLY A 258 17.71 -1.99 -7.79
C GLY A 258 16.75 -0.81 -7.93
N LEU A 259 17.16 0.40 -7.55
CA LEU A 259 16.26 1.56 -7.47
C LEU A 259 15.82 2.08 -8.84
N ARG A 260 14.58 2.55 -8.87
CA ARG A 260 13.82 3.02 -10.03
C ARG A 260 13.53 4.50 -9.89
N ILE A 261 13.75 5.25 -10.97
CA ILE A 261 13.50 6.69 -11.03
C ILE A 261 12.43 6.98 -12.08
N THR A 262 11.33 7.60 -11.67
CA THR A 262 10.26 8.06 -12.57
C THR A 262 10.30 9.58 -12.65
N TRP A 263 10.39 10.13 -13.86
CA TRP A 263 10.40 11.58 -14.10
C TRP A 263 9.01 12.09 -14.51
N TYR A 264 8.54 13.19 -13.94
CA TYR A 264 7.30 13.84 -14.37
C TYR A 264 7.54 14.90 -15.46
N ASP A 265 6.72 14.91 -16.50
CA ASP A 265 6.75 15.86 -17.62
C ASP A 265 6.37 17.30 -17.19
N ALA A 266 7.27 17.98 -16.48
CA ALA A 266 7.14 19.38 -16.04
C ALA A 266 8.37 20.23 -16.40
N MET A 267 9.48 20.10 -15.66
CA MET A 267 10.73 20.77 -16.03
C MET A 267 11.29 20.18 -17.33
N THR A 268 11.74 21.08 -18.22
CA THR A 268 12.38 20.74 -19.49
C THR A 268 13.90 20.90 -19.41
N VAL A 269 14.64 20.40 -20.39
CA VAL A 269 16.12 20.51 -20.43
C VAL A 269 16.64 21.95 -20.43
N SER A 270 15.80 22.93 -20.76
CA SER A 270 16.08 24.37 -20.62
C SER A 270 15.81 24.94 -19.21
N GLY A 271 15.52 24.10 -18.22
CA GLY A 271 15.17 24.45 -16.84
C GLY A 271 13.82 25.14 -16.66
N THR A 272 13.12 25.42 -17.75
CA THR A 272 11.77 26.00 -17.74
C THR A 272 10.74 24.92 -17.47
N VAL A 273 9.81 25.20 -16.55
CA VAL A 273 8.61 24.36 -16.34
C VAL A 273 7.67 24.57 -17.53
N SER A 274 7.50 23.52 -18.32
CA SER A 274 6.65 23.48 -19.48
C SER A 274 6.27 22.02 -19.73
N TRP A 275 5.15 21.61 -19.14
CA TRP A 275 4.58 20.29 -19.38
C TRP A 275 4.19 20.14 -20.85
N GLN A 276 4.60 19.04 -21.49
CA GLN A 276 4.40 18.82 -22.91
C GLN A 276 3.09 18.07 -23.20
N GLY A 277 2.65 17.19 -22.30
CA GLY A 277 1.66 16.16 -22.58
C GLY A 277 2.15 15.19 -23.66
N ALA A 278 3.48 15.03 -23.80
CA ALA A 278 4.14 14.24 -24.82
C ALA A 278 5.63 14.02 -24.49
N LEU A 279 6.22 12.94 -24.99
CA LEU A 279 7.67 12.77 -25.09
C LEU A 279 8.19 13.51 -26.34
N ASN A 280 9.04 14.53 -26.18
CA ASN A 280 9.56 15.33 -27.30
C ASN A 280 10.97 15.94 -27.03
N GLU A 281 11.42 16.80 -27.96
CA GLU A 281 12.57 17.72 -27.89
C GLU A 281 13.06 18.12 -26.49
N ARG A 282 12.09 18.48 -25.65
CA ARG A 282 12.31 19.26 -24.43
C ARG A 282 12.45 18.40 -23.18
N ASN A 283 12.06 17.13 -23.24
CA ASN A 283 12.05 16.21 -22.10
C ASN A 283 12.64 14.82 -22.43
N GLN A 284 12.96 14.52 -23.69
CA GLN A 284 13.48 13.21 -24.10
C GLN A 284 14.75 12.78 -23.33
N ASP A 285 15.64 13.71 -23.00
CA ASP A 285 16.90 13.38 -22.32
C ASP A 285 16.64 12.92 -20.87
N PHE A 286 15.60 13.43 -20.22
CA PHE A 286 15.13 12.92 -18.93
C PHE A 286 14.55 11.51 -19.07
N PHE A 287 13.74 11.24 -20.10
CA PHE A 287 13.22 9.90 -20.37
C PHE A 287 14.33 8.87 -20.70
N GLN A 288 15.38 9.28 -21.42
CA GLN A 288 16.54 8.41 -21.64
C GLN A 288 17.36 8.15 -20.37
N THR A 289 17.32 9.08 -19.41
CA THR A 289 18.10 9.00 -18.16
C THR A 289 17.36 8.27 -17.03
N ALA A 290 16.03 8.40 -16.97
CA ALA A 290 15.16 7.78 -15.96
C ALA A 290 14.68 6.38 -16.38
N ASP A 291 14.16 5.60 -15.42
CA ASP A 291 13.53 4.30 -15.72
C ASP A 291 12.21 4.48 -16.46
N SER A 292 11.48 5.55 -16.19
CA SER A 292 10.20 5.83 -16.86
C SER A 292 9.85 7.32 -16.79
N MET A 293 8.83 7.73 -17.56
CA MET A 293 8.31 9.10 -17.52
C MET A 293 6.78 9.11 -17.37
N PHE A 294 6.28 9.87 -16.39
CA PHE A 294 4.87 10.21 -16.30
C PHE A 294 4.59 11.44 -17.17
N VAL A 295 3.74 11.25 -18.17
CA VAL A 295 3.36 12.26 -19.16
C VAL A 295 2.17 13.06 -18.64
N ASP A 296 2.29 14.38 -18.63
CA ASP A 296 1.29 15.31 -18.11
C ASP A 296 -0.09 15.13 -18.77
N PHE A 297 -1.14 15.43 -18.00
CA PHE A 297 -2.55 15.26 -18.34
C PHE A 297 -3.03 15.94 -19.64
N ARG A 298 -2.26 16.88 -20.23
CA ARG A 298 -2.58 17.58 -21.50
C ARG A 298 -2.18 16.80 -22.75
N TRP A 299 -2.14 15.47 -22.69
CA TRP A 299 -1.90 14.63 -23.86
C TRP A 299 -3.11 14.61 -24.81
N THR A 300 -2.89 14.10 -26.02
CA THR A 300 -3.90 13.82 -27.05
C THR A 300 -3.54 12.53 -27.77
N ALA A 301 -4.46 11.91 -28.51
CA ALA A 301 -4.16 10.72 -29.33
C ALA A 301 -2.94 10.91 -30.25
N SER A 302 -2.81 12.07 -30.91
CA SER A 302 -1.65 12.38 -31.75
C SER A 302 -0.36 12.55 -30.96
N ARG A 303 -0.40 13.18 -29.78
CA ARG A 303 0.75 13.35 -28.89
C ARG A 303 1.24 12.02 -28.32
N LEU A 304 0.34 11.14 -27.87
CA LEU A 304 0.70 9.82 -27.36
C LEU A 304 1.27 8.93 -28.48
N ALA A 305 0.67 8.96 -29.67
CA ALA A 305 1.22 8.26 -30.83
C ALA A 305 2.62 8.76 -31.24
N SER A 306 2.86 10.08 -31.24
CA SER A 306 4.21 10.62 -31.48
C SER A 306 5.19 10.26 -30.37
N SER A 307 4.71 10.19 -29.12
CA SER A 307 5.53 9.80 -27.96
C SER A 307 5.97 8.34 -28.04
N ALA A 308 5.07 7.44 -28.41
CA ALA A 308 5.37 6.02 -28.63
C ALA A 308 6.39 5.82 -29.78
N THR A 309 6.22 6.55 -30.89
CA THR A 309 7.20 6.57 -32.00
C THR A 309 8.56 7.10 -31.54
N ARG A 310 8.59 8.16 -30.71
CA ARG A 310 9.83 8.72 -30.20
C ARG A 310 10.52 7.77 -29.21
N ALA A 311 9.78 7.10 -28.33
CA ALA A 311 10.35 6.11 -27.41
C ALA A 311 11.09 5.01 -28.18
N ALA A 312 10.44 4.45 -29.22
CA ALA A 312 11.07 3.46 -30.10
C ALA A 312 12.31 4.01 -30.84
N ALA A 313 12.30 5.27 -31.27
CA ALA A 313 13.46 5.92 -31.89
C ALA A 313 14.62 6.20 -30.92
N LEU A 314 14.37 6.12 -29.60
CA LEU A 314 15.37 6.23 -28.52
C LEU A 314 15.78 4.86 -27.95
N ASP A 315 15.38 3.75 -28.60
CA ASP A 315 15.56 2.36 -28.16
C ASP A 315 14.96 2.08 -26.76
N ARG A 316 13.84 2.76 -26.44
CA ARG A 316 13.07 2.60 -25.20
C ARG A 316 11.68 2.05 -25.50
N SER A 317 11.07 1.39 -24.52
CA SER A 317 9.71 0.87 -24.66
C SER A 317 8.68 1.99 -24.53
N ARG A 318 7.70 2.01 -25.45
CA ARG A 318 6.52 2.89 -25.35
C ARG A 318 5.72 2.69 -24.06
N TYR A 319 5.89 1.55 -23.39
CA TYR A 319 5.23 1.21 -22.12
C TYR A 319 6.00 1.70 -20.87
N GLU A 320 7.09 2.43 -21.06
CA GLU A 320 7.80 3.19 -20.02
C GLU A 320 7.33 4.66 -19.96
N LEU A 321 6.33 5.01 -20.76
CA LEU A 321 5.59 6.27 -20.71
C LEU A 321 4.23 6.04 -20.04
N TRP A 322 3.96 6.73 -18.94
CA TRP A 322 2.67 6.69 -18.24
C TRP A 322 1.83 7.91 -18.66
N ALA A 323 0.84 7.75 -19.53
CA ALA A 323 -0.14 8.80 -19.79
C ALA A 323 -0.92 9.12 -18.51
N GLY A 324 -0.80 10.34 -18.00
CA GLY A 324 -1.44 10.75 -16.76
C GLY A 324 -2.96 10.80 -16.88
N VAL A 325 -3.65 10.15 -15.95
CA VAL A 325 -5.10 10.17 -15.81
C VAL A 325 -5.45 10.73 -14.43
N ASP A 326 -5.81 12.02 -14.39
CA ASP A 326 -6.30 12.69 -13.19
C ASP A 326 -7.71 12.18 -12.84
N VAL A 327 -7.79 11.48 -11.71
CA VAL A 327 -9.03 10.94 -11.15
C VAL A 327 -9.44 11.62 -9.82
N GLU A 328 -8.64 12.55 -9.30
CA GLU A 328 -8.77 13.11 -7.93
C GLU A 328 -10.16 13.66 -7.64
N ALA A 329 -10.79 14.32 -8.62
CA ALA A 329 -12.09 14.96 -8.44
C ALA A 329 -13.29 14.10 -8.88
N ASN A 330 -13.12 13.19 -9.85
CA ASN A 330 -14.24 12.58 -10.57
C ASN A 330 -14.19 11.04 -10.71
N GLY A 331 -13.05 10.42 -10.42
CA GLY A 331 -12.92 8.96 -10.48
C GLY A 331 -13.28 8.37 -11.84
N TRP A 332 -14.06 7.30 -11.81
CA TRP A 332 -14.58 6.64 -13.02
C TRP A 332 -15.53 7.53 -13.86
N ASN A 333 -15.96 8.69 -13.36
CA ASN A 333 -16.77 9.64 -14.13
C ASN A 333 -15.92 10.64 -14.94
N LYS A 334 -14.58 10.56 -14.83
CA LYS A 334 -13.65 11.33 -15.66
C LYS A 334 -13.80 10.89 -17.12
N ALA A 335 -14.09 11.83 -18.01
CA ALA A 335 -14.00 11.60 -19.45
C ALA A 335 -12.53 11.43 -19.86
N VAL A 336 -12.19 10.29 -20.46
CA VAL A 336 -10.84 9.94 -20.93
C VAL A 336 -10.96 9.36 -22.34
N ASP A 337 -10.13 9.82 -23.27
CA ASP A 337 -9.97 9.19 -24.59
C ASP A 337 -9.14 7.90 -24.42
N TRP A 338 -9.81 6.81 -24.08
CA TRP A 338 -9.14 5.54 -23.78
C TRP A 338 -8.47 4.90 -25.00
N ASP A 339 -8.95 5.16 -26.22
CA ASP A 339 -8.38 4.59 -27.45
C ASP A 339 -7.12 5.37 -27.92
N ALA A 340 -6.84 6.52 -27.32
CA ALA A 340 -5.53 7.20 -27.39
C ALA A 340 -4.43 6.47 -26.61
N ILE A 341 -4.78 5.73 -25.55
CA ILE A 341 -3.84 5.04 -24.65
C ILE A 341 -3.82 3.53 -24.91
N ILE A 342 -4.98 2.88 -24.76
CA ILE A 342 -5.16 1.42 -24.69
C ILE A 342 -6.32 0.95 -25.60
N PRO A 343 -6.25 1.19 -26.92
CA PRO A 343 -7.28 0.77 -27.88
C PRO A 343 -7.56 -0.74 -27.84
N ARG A 344 -8.82 -1.13 -28.08
CA ARG A 344 -9.24 -2.55 -27.99
C ARG A 344 -8.80 -3.39 -29.20
N ASP A 345 -8.73 -2.77 -30.38
CA ASP A 345 -8.60 -3.40 -31.70
C ASP A 345 -7.15 -3.57 -32.20
N ARG A 346 -6.19 -2.91 -31.54
CA ARG A 346 -4.76 -2.91 -31.88
C ARG A 346 -3.92 -2.85 -30.61
N ASP A 347 -2.60 -2.87 -30.75
CA ASP A 347 -1.68 -2.68 -29.64
C ASP A 347 -1.94 -1.38 -28.86
N HIS A 348 -1.76 -1.46 -27.54
CA HIS A 348 -1.74 -0.28 -26.68
C HIS A 348 -0.63 0.70 -27.11
N VAL A 349 -0.93 2.00 -27.06
CA VAL A 349 -0.05 3.08 -27.52
C VAL A 349 1.05 3.36 -26.51
N VAL A 350 0.69 3.49 -25.23
CA VAL A 350 1.57 3.74 -24.08
C VAL A 350 0.97 3.11 -22.80
N SER A 351 1.69 3.18 -21.67
CA SER A 351 1.14 2.87 -20.35
C SER A 351 0.34 4.05 -19.78
N TYR A 352 -0.28 3.91 -18.61
CA TYR A 352 -1.01 5.01 -17.96
C TYR A 352 -0.79 5.04 -16.44
N GLY A 353 -0.95 6.24 -15.88
CA GLY A 353 -0.75 6.49 -14.46
C GLY A 353 -1.97 7.17 -13.84
N PHE A 354 -2.58 6.58 -12.81
CA PHE A 354 -3.66 7.22 -12.08
C PHE A 354 -3.12 8.20 -11.06
N TYR A 355 -3.55 9.47 -11.15
CA TYR A 355 -3.30 10.47 -10.12
C TYR A 355 -4.48 10.52 -9.15
N ARG A 356 -4.22 10.11 -7.89
CA ARG A 356 -5.13 10.10 -6.73
C ARG A 356 -6.33 9.14 -6.78
N PRO A 357 -6.13 7.84 -7.08
CA PRO A 357 -7.23 6.88 -7.13
C PRO A 357 -7.83 6.55 -5.74
N GLU A 358 -7.24 7.01 -4.63
CA GLU A 358 -7.91 6.96 -3.31
C GLU A 358 -9.21 7.79 -3.24
N TRP A 359 -9.52 8.54 -4.31
CA TRP A 359 -10.87 9.01 -4.63
C TRP A 359 -11.95 7.92 -4.42
N THR A 360 -11.68 6.63 -4.70
CA THR A 360 -12.66 5.54 -4.49
C THR A 360 -13.14 5.43 -3.05
N ARG A 361 -12.29 5.79 -2.08
CA ARG A 361 -12.68 6.05 -0.69
C ARG A 361 -13.20 7.47 -0.50
N ASN A 362 -12.46 8.48 -0.96
CA ASN A 362 -12.67 9.87 -0.53
C ASN A 362 -13.97 10.51 -1.06
N HIS A 363 -14.52 10.04 -2.18
CA HIS A 363 -15.80 10.54 -2.71
C HIS A 363 -17.03 10.04 -1.92
N LEU A 364 -16.87 8.99 -1.11
CA LEU A 364 -17.94 8.45 -0.27
C LEU A 364 -18.22 9.42 0.90
N PRO A 365 -19.47 9.48 1.40
CA PRO A 365 -19.83 10.36 2.51
C PRO A 365 -19.04 10.06 3.80
N ALA A 366 -19.09 10.98 4.76
CA ALA A 366 -18.59 10.73 6.10
C ALA A 366 -19.36 9.57 6.76
N GLY A 367 -18.67 8.76 7.58
CA GLY A 367 -19.25 7.53 8.14
C GLY A 367 -19.32 6.36 7.15
N ARG A 368 -18.57 6.42 6.05
CA ARG A 368 -18.41 5.31 5.10
C ARG A 368 -17.89 4.04 5.79
N THR A 369 -18.36 2.88 5.34
CA THR A 369 -17.87 1.58 5.85
C THR A 369 -16.76 1.01 4.97
N PRO A 370 -15.90 0.12 5.50
CA PRO A 370 -14.93 -0.62 4.71
C PRO A 370 -15.53 -1.35 3.49
N GLY A 371 -16.73 -1.92 3.64
CA GLY A 371 -17.44 -2.59 2.53
C GLY A 371 -17.90 -1.62 1.43
N GLN A 372 -18.33 -0.40 1.77
CA GLN A 372 -18.66 0.63 0.79
C GLN A 372 -17.42 1.09 0.01
N PHE A 373 -16.29 1.24 0.69
CA PHE A 373 -15.01 1.52 0.05
C PHE A 373 -14.62 0.40 -0.93
N HIS A 374 -14.57 -0.86 -0.48
CA HIS A 374 -14.17 -1.98 -1.36
C HIS A 374 -15.12 -2.15 -2.55
N ALA A 375 -16.44 -1.93 -2.39
CA ALA A 375 -17.37 -1.96 -3.52
C ALA A 375 -17.13 -0.83 -4.55
N ALA A 376 -16.66 0.34 -4.11
CA ALA A 376 -16.25 1.41 -5.02
C ALA A 376 -14.90 1.10 -5.67
N ASP A 377 -13.94 0.54 -4.94
CA ASP A 377 -12.63 0.16 -5.48
C ASP A 377 -12.78 -0.97 -6.51
N ASP A 378 -13.53 -2.04 -6.20
CA ASP A 378 -13.87 -3.12 -7.16
C ASP A 378 -14.48 -2.54 -8.46
N ARG A 379 -15.37 -1.53 -8.37
CA ARG A 379 -15.92 -0.85 -9.56
C ARG A 379 -14.86 -0.10 -10.37
N PHE A 380 -13.93 0.59 -9.70
CA PHE A 380 -12.87 1.37 -10.36
C PHE A 380 -11.89 0.47 -11.11
N TRP A 381 -11.48 -0.63 -10.48
CA TRP A 381 -10.44 -1.54 -10.98
C TRP A 381 -10.97 -2.66 -11.89
N THR A 382 -12.16 -3.21 -11.62
CA THR A 382 -12.78 -4.28 -12.44
C THR A 382 -13.76 -3.76 -13.49
N GLY A 383 -14.58 -2.75 -13.15
CA GLY A 383 -15.68 -2.28 -14.01
C GLY A 383 -17.05 -2.40 -13.33
N GLN A 384 -18.13 -2.09 -14.06
CA GLN A 384 -19.50 -2.12 -13.53
C GLN A 384 -20.06 -3.56 -13.43
N SER A 385 -19.54 -4.49 -14.25
CA SER A 385 -19.86 -5.92 -14.18
C SER A 385 -19.45 -6.57 -12.87
N LEU A 386 -18.43 -6.01 -12.20
CA LEU A 386 -17.74 -6.60 -11.05
C LEU A 386 -17.31 -8.06 -11.32
N ASP A 387 -17.02 -8.38 -12.59
CA ASP A 387 -16.52 -9.68 -13.06
C ASP A 387 -15.53 -9.44 -14.22
N PRO A 388 -14.21 -9.63 -14.01
CA PRO A 388 -13.23 -9.36 -15.05
C PRO A 388 -13.23 -10.42 -16.17
N SER A 389 -13.99 -11.51 -16.06
CA SER A 389 -14.17 -12.47 -17.16
C SER A 389 -15.31 -12.08 -18.10
N VAL A 390 -16.24 -11.23 -17.63
CA VAL A 390 -17.34 -10.66 -18.41
C VAL A 390 -17.25 -9.13 -18.28
N PRO A 391 -16.24 -8.50 -18.91
CA PRO A 391 -16.09 -7.06 -18.86
C PRO A 391 -17.27 -6.37 -19.55
N ASP A 392 -17.68 -5.21 -19.04
CA ASP A 392 -18.73 -4.41 -19.67
C ASP A 392 -18.35 -3.99 -21.09
N GLY A 393 -19.37 -3.56 -21.84
CA GLY A 393 -19.22 -2.86 -23.11
C GLY A 393 -18.55 -1.49 -22.95
N ASP A 394 -19.02 -0.50 -23.72
CA ASP A 394 -18.50 0.86 -23.61
C ASP A 394 -19.26 1.63 -22.52
N SER A 395 -18.71 1.63 -21.30
CA SER A 395 -19.27 2.34 -20.15
C SER A 395 -18.63 3.72 -19.92
N GLY A 396 -17.79 4.20 -20.85
CA GLY A 396 -16.99 5.42 -20.73
C GLY A 396 -15.76 5.29 -19.81
N TRP A 397 -15.81 4.39 -18.82
CA TRP A 397 -14.65 4.02 -18.01
C TRP A 397 -14.03 2.71 -18.49
N ARG A 398 -12.71 2.69 -18.73
CA ARG A 398 -11.97 1.47 -19.08
C ARG A 398 -11.19 0.99 -17.86
N ALA A 399 -11.86 0.20 -17.03
CA ALA A 399 -11.28 -0.32 -15.80
C ALA A 399 -10.06 -1.23 -16.11
N PRO A 400 -8.96 -1.15 -15.33
CA PRO A 400 -7.74 -1.92 -15.55
C PRO A 400 -7.91 -3.41 -15.85
N ALA A 401 -8.78 -4.13 -15.14
CA ALA A 401 -8.99 -5.56 -15.38
C ALA A 401 -9.57 -5.90 -16.78
N THR A 402 -10.11 -4.91 -17.48
CA THR A 402 -10.59 -5.04 -18.86
C THR A 402 -9.49 -4.83 -19.90
N ALA A 403 -8.33 -4.29 -19.52
CA ALA A 403 -7.29 -3.82 -20.43
C ALA A 403 -5.91 -4.42 -20.17
N VAL A 404 -5.49 -4.59 -18.91
CA VAL A 404 -4.20 -5.20 -18.57
C VAL A 404 -4.40 -6.59 -17.97
N ALA A 405 -3.56 -7.54 -18.36
CA ALA A 405 -3.57 -8.87 -17.76
C ALA A 405 -3.28 -8.80 -16.26
N ASP A 406 -3.90 -9.66 -15.45
CA ASP A 406 -3.64 -9.76 -14.02
C ASP A 406 -2.26 -10.40 -13.73
N ARG A 407 -1.86 -10.37 -12.45
CA ARG A 407 -0.61 -10.97 -11.95
C ARG A 407 -0.86 -11.67 -10.62
N SER A 408 -0.04 -12.67 -10.32
CA SER A 408 -0.04 -13.39 -9.03
C SER A 408 1.38 -13.60 -8.50
N THR A 409 1.53 -13.60 -7.18
CA THR A 409 2.77 -13.95 -6.45
C THR A 409 2.69 -15.31 -5.76
N VAL A 410 1.61 -16.06 -5.97
CA VAL A 410 1.37 -17.37 -5.31
C VAL A 410 2.14 -18.47 -6.04
N THR A 411 3.44 -18.58 -5.74
CA THR A 411 4.41 -19.43 -6.46
C THR A 411 5.20 -20.42 -5.60
N ALA A 412 4.96 -20.47 -4.29
CA ALA A 412 5.66 -21.37 -3.37
C ALA A 412 4.75 -21.84 -2.24
N LEU A 413 5.05 -23.02 -1.68
CA LEU A 413 4.43 -23.54 -0.46
C LEU A 413 5.28 -23.20 0.78
N PRO A 414 4.64 -23.03 1.96
CA PRO A 414 3.20 -22.92 2.16
C PRO A 414 2.62 -21.62 1.58
N PHE A 415 1.31 -21.61 1.35
CA PHE A 415 0.55 -20.42 1.00
C PHE A 415 -0.69 -20.35 1.88
N ALA A 416 -1.01 -19.20 2.47
CA ALA A 416 -2.32 -18.99 3.07
C ALA A 416 -2.82 -17.55 2.95
N THR A 417 -4.12 -17.41 3.22
CA THR A 417 -4.86 -16.16 3.21
C THR A 417 -6.04 -16.31 4.18
N SER A 418 -6.25 -15.35 5.07
CA SER A 418 -7.49 -15.20 5.84
C SER A 418 -8.38 -14.10 5.26
N PHE A 419 -8.08 -13.67 4.02
CA PHE A 419 -8.73 -12.57 3.31
C PHE A 419 -8.69 -11.24 4.08
N ASN A 420 -7.66 -11.07 4.93
CA ASN A 420 -7.42 -9.84 5.66
C ASN A 420 -7.02 -8.72 4.70
N THR A 421 -7.89 -7.71 4.56
CA THR A 421 -7.68 -6.56 3.67
C THR A 421 -6.69 -5.52 4.23
N GLY A 422 -6.12 -5.72 5.41
CA GLY A 422 -5.19 -4.78 6.05
C GLY A 422 -5.86 -3.69 6.89
N HIS A 423 -7.19 -3.80 7.07
CA HIS A 423 -7.98 -3.02 8.02
C HIS A 423 -9.21 -3.82 8.48
N GLY A 424 -9.89 -3.36 9.53
CA GLY A 424 -11.11 -4.01 10.01
C GLY A 424 -11.80 -3.26 11.14
N LEU A 425 -13.09 -3.57 11.33
CA LEU A 425 -13.90 -3.02 12.42
C LEU A 425 -13.57 -3.66 13.79
N ARG A 426 -12.96 -4.85 13.76
CA ARG A 426 -12.50 -5.66 14.89
C ARG A 426 -11.29 -6.48 14.44
N TRP A 427 -10.61 -7.13 15.39
CA TRP A 427 -9.63 -8.18 15.11
C TRP A 427 -10.13 -9.53 15.64
N TYR A 428 -10.04 -10.55 14.77
CA TYR A 428 -10.46 -11.92 15.03
C TYR A 428 -9.25 -12.87 15.06
N GLU A 429 -9.29 -13.84 15.98
CA GLU A 429 -8.41 -15.02 16.03
C GLU A 429 -9.30 -16.26 16.16
N ASP A 430 -9.15 -17.21 15.23
CA ASP A 430 -9.91 -18.46 15.17
C ASP A 430 -11.44 -18.25 15.35
N GLY A 431 -11.97 -17.24 14.64
CA GLY A 431 -13.38 -16.84 14.67
C GLY A 431 -13.83 -16.07 15.91
N THR A 432 -12.92 -15.80 16.85
CA THR A 432 -13.21 -15.10 18.12
C THR A 432 -12.65 -13.68 18.10
N VAL A 433 -13.43 -12.70 18.52
CA VAL A 433 -12.98 -11.30 18.63
C VAL A 433 -11.97 -11.16 19.79
N THR A 434 -10.71 -10.83 19.49
CA THR A 434 -9.69 -10.53 20.51
C THR A 434 -9.35 -9.04 20.59
N SER A 435 -9.85 -8.20 19.67
CA SER A 435 -10.00 -6.75 19.86
C SER A 435 -11.28 -6.23 19.22
N GLY A 436 -12.04 -5.43 19.97
CA GLY A 436 -13.26 -4.76 19.49
C GLY A 436 -13.03 -3.38 18.89
N THR A 437 -11.77 -2.95 18.76
CA THR A 437 -11.38 -1.63 18.24
C THR A 437 -11.16 -1.70 16.73
N GLU A 438 -11.58 -0.65 16.01
CA GLU A 438 -11.24 -0.49 14.59
C GLU A 438 -9.74 -0.31 14.39
N TRP A 439 -9.22 -0.74 13.24
CA TRP A 439 -7.78 -0.67 12.96
C TRP A 439 -7.49 -0.66 11.45
N ASN A 440 -6.36 -0.06 11.08
CA ASN A 440 -5.68 -0.28 9.79
C ASN A 440 -4.18 -0.47 10.02
N HIS A 441 -3.57 -1.39 9.26
CA HIS A 441 -2.12 -1.58 9.13
C HIS A 441 -1.87 -2.43 7.86
N LEU A 442 -1.59 -1.80 6.72
CA LEU A 442 -1.52 -2.51 5.42
C LEU A 442 -0.47 -3.62 5.36
N GLY A 443 0.61 -3.54 6.13
CA GLY A 443 1.60 -4.62 6.24
C GLY A 443 1.00 -5.95 6.73
N LEU A 444 -0.18 -5.95 7.37
CA LEU A 444 -0.91 -7.16 7.74
C LEU A 444 -1.78 -7.75 6.63
N GLN A 445 -2.03 -7.02 5.53
CA GLN A 445 -2.86 -7.45 4.41
C GLN A 445 -2.34 -8.76 3.79
N ASP A 446 -3.25 -9.70 3.53
CA ASP A 446 -2.93 -10.96 2.88
C ASP A 446 -2.62 -10.82 1.40
N ARG A 447 -2.13 -11.90 0.79
CA ARG A 447 -2.30 -12.09 -0.65
C ARG A 447 -3.80 -12.31 -0.91
N LEU A 448 -4.42 -11.40 -1.66
CA LEU A 448 -5.86 -11.39 -1.93
C LEU A 448 -6.18 -11.85 -3.35
N PRO A 449 -7.42 -12.28 -3.66
CA PRO A 449 -7.82 -12.71 -5.00
C PRO A 449 -7.55 -11.62 -6.04
N GLY A 450 -6.84 -11.94 -7.13
CA GLY A 450 -6.51 -10.95 -8.17
C GLY A 450 -7.68 -10.58 -9.08
N ARG A 451 -8.66 -11.48 -9.20
CA ARG A 451 -9.82 -11.35 -10.10
C ARG A 451 -11.10 -11.23 -9.27
N ARG A 452 -11.65 -10.01 -9.15
CA ARG A 452 -12.80 -9.73 -8.27
C ARG A 452 -14.02 -9.28 -9.05
N TRP A 453 -15.02 -10.14 -9.23
CA TRP A 453 -15.09 -11.57 -8.86
C TRP A 453 -15.53 -12.38 -10.06
N VAL A 454 -14.74 -13.37 -10.46
CA VAL A 454 -15.13 -14.29 -11.53
C VAL A 454 -16.03 -15.36 -10.94
N VAL A 455 -17.28 -15.40 -11.40
CA VAL A 455 -18.27 -16.38 -10.92
C VAL A 455 -18.84 -17.15 -12.11
N ARG A 456 -18.61 -18.46 -12.12
CA ARG A 456 -19.12 -19.38 -13.16
C ARG A 456 -20.37 -20.10 -12.64
N THR A 457 -21.51 -19.85 -13.26
CA THR A 457 -22.80 -20.50 -12.98
C THR A 457 -23.67 -20.50 -14.24
N GLU A 458 -24.56 -21.48 -14.36
CA GLU A 458 -25.63 -21.50 -15.37
C GLU A 458 -26.91 -20.79 -14.86
N GLY A 459 -26.99 -20.54 -13.56
CA GLY A 459 -28.11 -19.88 -12.88
C GLY A 459 -27.87 -18.40 -12.63
N ARG A 460 -28.50 -17.85 -11.59
CA ARG A 460 -28.26 -16.46 -11.17
C ARG A 460 -26.89 -16.33 -10.51
N ARG A 461 -26.17 -15.25 -10.85
CA ARG A 461 -24.89 -14.90 -10.22
C ARG A 461 -25.14 -14.40 -8.79
N PRO A 462 -24.63 -15.06 -7.74
CA PRO A 462 -24.67 -14.54 -6.38
C PRO A 462 -23.81 -13.27 -6.25
N ALA A 463 -24.05 -12.48 -5.20
CA ALA A 463 -23.13 -11.42 -4.80
C ALA A 463 -21.89 -12.04 -4.16
N VAL A 464 -20.71 -11.50 -4.47
CA VAL A 464 -19.44 -11.86 -3.82
C VAL A 464 -18.75 -10.56 -3.41
N SER A 465 -18.29 -10.48 -2.17
CA SER A 465 -17.54 -9.33 -1.66
C SER A 465 -16.60 -9.72 -0.52
N PHE A 466 -15.68 -8.83 -0.16
CA PHE A 466 -15.16 -8.82 1.20
C PHE A 466 -16.28 -8.40 2.17
N ASP A 467 -16.27 -8.97 3.37
CA ASP A 467 -17.17 -8.62 4.46
C ASP A 467 -16.41 -8.35 5.76
N PHE A 468 -16.96 -7.45 6.58
CA PHE A 468 -16.34 -6.88 7.78
C PHE A 468 -17.20 -7.07 9.04
N ALA A 469 -18.33 -7.80 8.93
CA ALA A 469 -19.16 -8.14 10.08
C ALA A 469 -18.59 -9.31 10.89
N ASP A 470 -17.86 -10.22 10.23
CA ASP A 470 -17.24 -11.40 10.83
C ASP A 470 -16.02 -11.88 10.01
N ALA A 471 -15.05 -12.49 10.69
CA ALA A 471 -13.83 -13.03 10.08
C ALA A 471 -13.30 -14.23 10.87
N TRP A 472 -12.57 -15.14 10.20
CA TRP A 472 -11.86 -16.21 10.88
C TRP A 472 -10.57 -15.69 11.53
N ARG A 473 -9.80 -14.87 10.81
CA ARG A 473 -8.61 -14.19 11.32
C ARG A 473 -8.46 -12.80 10.71
N GLY A 474 -7.96 -11.84 11.48
CA GLY A 474 -7.73 -10.47 11.00
C GLY A 474 -9.02 -9.65 11.03
N GLY A 475 -9.29 -8.89 9.97
CA GLY A 475 -10.39 -7.91 9.94
C GLY A 475 -11.49 -8.14 8.89
N SER A 476 -11.38 -9.16 8.05
CA SER A 476 -12.32 -9.41 6.93
C SER A 476 -12.44 -10.89 6.57
N SER A 477 -13.52 -11.27 5.90
CA SER A 477 -13.71 -12.56 5.22
C SER A 477 -14.26 -12.35 3.80
N VAL A 478 -14.40 -13.41 3.01
CA VAL A 478 -15.17 -13.38 1.74
C VAL A 478 -16.58 -13.90 2.01
N LEU A 479 -17.59 -13.13 1.59
CA LEU A 479 -19.00 -13.49 1.67
C LEU A 479 -19.54 -13.77 0.25
N VAL A 480 -20.20 -14.91 0.08
CA VAL A 480 -21.02 -15.22 -1.09
C VAL A 480 -22.49 -15.27 -0.65
N ALA A 481 -23.31 -14.36 -1.16
CA ALA A 481 -24.67 -14.16 -0.69
C ALA A 481 -25.70 -14.05 -1.83
N GLY A 482 -26.91 -14.54 -1.58
CA GLY A 482 -28.04 -14.48 -2.51
C GLY A 482 -28.51 -15.87 -2.96
N PRO A 483 -29.40 -15.95 -3.97
CA PRO A 483 -29.97 -17.21 -4.43
C PRO A 483 -28.95 -18.05 -5.21
N LEU A 484 -28.87 -19.34 -4.88
CA LEU A 484 -28.24 -20.37 -5.71
C LEU A 484 -29.31 -21.30 -6.28
N ASP A 485 -29.62 -21.13 -7.56
CA ASP A 485 -30.50 -22.03 -8.34
C ASP A 485 -29.72 -22.96 -9.29
N ALA A 486 -28.41 -22.77 -9.38
CA ALA A 486 -27.45 -23.70 -9.99
C ALA A 486 -26.11 -23.61 -9.22
N PRO A 487 -25.21 -24.62 -9.34
CA PRO A 487 -23.90 -24.57 -8.73
C PRO A 487 -23.09 -23.36 -9.22
N ALA A 488 -22.55 -22.57 -8.28
CA ALA A 488 -21.74 -21.39 -8.57
C ALA A 488 -20.28 -21.63 -8.15
N THR A 489 -19.35 -21.49 -9.09
CA THR A 489 -17.90 -21.56 -8.84
C THR A 489 -17.32 -20.16 -8.77
N VAL A 490 -16.76 -19.79 -7.61
CA VAL A 490 -16.03 -18.55 -7.40
C VAL A 490 -14.53 -18.84 -7.59
N GLU A 491 -13.93 -18.23 -8.62
CA GLU A 491 -12.48 -18.32 -8.86
C GLU A 491 -11.75 -17.36 -7.90
N LEU A 492 -10.71 -17.84 -7.21
CA LEU A 492 -10.01 -17.05 -6.18
C LEU A 492 -8.55 -16.74 -6.55
N TYR A 493 -7.74 -17.75 -6.87
CA TYR A 493 -6.31 -17.57 -7.10
C TYR A 493 -5.83 -18.31 -8.34
N ALA A 494 -5.15 -17.59 -9.24
CA ALA A 494 -4.18 -18.16 -10.15
C ALA A 494 -2.87 -18.41 -9.40
N THR A 495 -2.28 -19.59 -9.58
CA THR A 495 -1.17 -20.09 -8.74
C THR A 495 -0.10 -20.82 -9.56
N ARG A 496 1.08 -21.03 -8.96
CA ARG A 496 2.11 -21.96 -9.43
C ARG A 496 2.69 -22.71 -8.22
N LEU A 497 1.86 -23.52 -7.56
CA LEU A 497 2.27 -24.25 -6.35
C LEU A 497 2.60 -25.71 -6.72
N PRO A 498 3.75 -26.28 -6.30
CA PRO A 498 4.07 -27.68 -6.56
C PRO A 498 3.08 -28.61 -5.83
N LEU A 499 2.59 -29.64 -6.53
CA LEU A 499 1.73 -30.68 -5.97
C LEU A 499 2.53 -31.95 -5.67
N GLY A 500 2.40 -32.44 -4.44
CA GLY A 500 2.98 -33.73 -4.01
C GLY A 500 2.01 -34.53 -3.14
N PRO A 501 2.35 -35.79 -2.78
CA PRO A 501 1.46 -36.68 -2.03
C PRO A 501 1.03 -36.17 -0.65
N GLY A 502 1.81 -35.25 -0.05
CA GLY A 502 1.49 -34.60 1.21
C GLY A 502 0.67 -33.32 1.09
N THR A 503 0.41 -32.81 -0.12
CA THR A 503 -0.25 -31.51 -0.31
C THR A 503 -1.72 -31.58 0.11
N VAL A 504 -2.10 -30.73 1.07
CA VAL A 504 -3.46 -30.50 1.51
C VAL A 504 -3.88 -29.06 1.28
N VAL A 505 -5.19 -28.86 1.12
CA VAL A 505 -5.83 -27.54 1.11
C VAL A 505 -6.80 -27.46 2.29
N GLU A 506 -6.76 -26.36 3.02
CA GLU A 506 -7.63 -26.11 4.16
C GLU A 506 -8.56 -24.94 3.87
N LEU A 507 -9.85 -25.10 4.20
CA LEU A 507 -10.89 -24.09 4.06
C LEU A 507 -11.51 -23.81 5.43
N ALA A 508 -11.23 -22.64 6.00
CA ALA A 508 -11.92 -22.15 7.19
C ALA A 508 -13.17 -21.39 6.75
N HIS A 509 -14.35 -21.96 7.02
CA HIS A 509 -15.62 -21.53 6.42
C HIS A 509 -16.84 -21.79 7.31
N ARG A 510 -17.97 -21.17 6.96
CA ARG A 510 -19.30 -21.43 7.55
C ARG A 510 -20.43 -20.99 6.61
N ALA A 511 -21.67 -21.37 6.92
CA ALA A 511 -22.88 -20.90 6.26
C ALA A 511 -23.81 -20.23 7.30
N ASP A 512 -24.04 -18.93 7.15
CA ASP A 512 -24.92 -18.13 8.00
C ASP A 512 -26.41 -18.36 7.65
N GLU A 513 -26.71 -18.50 6.35
CA GLU A 513 -28.05 -18.76 5.81
C GLU A 513 -27.98 -19.88 4.75
N GLY A 514 -29.01 -20.74 4.75
CA GLY A 514 -29.18 -21.86 3.81
C GLY A 514 -28.22 -23.05 4.07
N PRO A 515 -28.60 -24.28 3.70
CA PRO A 515 -27.63 -25.37 3.60
C PRO A 515 -26.73 -25.13 2.38
N VAL A 516 -25.41 -25.24 2.56
CA VAL A 516 -24.43 -25.01 1.48
C VAL A 516 -23.53 -26.22 1.35
N THR A 517 -23.62 -26.92 0.22
CA THR A 517 -22.65 -27.94 -0.17
C THR A 517 -21.46 -27.26 -0.82
N VAL A 518 -20.27 -27.51 -0.28
CA VAL A 518 -19.02 -26.87 -0.65
C VAL A 518 -18.10 -27.89 -1.30
N GLU A 519 -17.49 -27.51 -2.42
CA GLU A 519 -16.41 -28.24 -3.06
C GLU A 519 -15.25 -27.28 -3.31
N LEU A 520 -14.02 -27.73 -3.09
CA LEU A 520 -12.84 -27.00 -3.51
C LEU A 520 -12.69 -27.15 -5.04
N ALA A 521 -12.56 -26.02 -5.74
CA ALA A 521 -12.27 -26.01 -7.17
C ALA A 521 -10.74 -25.95 -7.37
N VAL A 522 -10.19 -26.94 -8.06
CA VAL A 522 -8.74 -27.14 -8.25
C VAL A 522 -8.43 -27.33 -9.73
N ALA A 523 -7.49 -26.55 -10.28
CA ALA A 523 -7.00 -26.73 -11.66
C ALA A 523 -5.49 -26.94 -11.68
N THR A 524 -5.01 -27.90 -12.47
CA THR A 524 -3.58 -28.21 -12.67
C THR A 524 -3.02 -27.67 -14.00
N ARG A 525 -3.85 -27.00 -14.80
CA ARG A 525 -3.47 -26.30 -16.03
C ARG A 525 -4.19 -24.96 -16.12
N GLU A 526 -3.58 -24.00 -16.81
CA GLU A 526 -4.22 -22.73 -17.17
C GLU A 526 -5.20 -22.94 -18.36
N PRO A 527 -6.14 -22.00 -18.62
CA PRO A 527 -6.93 -21.98 -19.85
C PRO A 527 -6.06 -21.95 -21.12
N ASP A 528 -6.59 -22.44 -22.24
CA ASP A 528 -5.82 -22.51 -23.50
C ASP A 528 -5.70 -21.16 -24.21
N GLN A 529 -6.68 -20.26 -24.07
CA GLN A 529 -6.67 -18.90 -24.61
C GLN A 529 -7.27 -17.87 -23.62
N PRO A 530 -6.98 -16.57 -23.79
CA PRO A 530 -7.63 -15.51 -23.01
C PRO A 530 -9.16 -15.56 -23.16
N GLY A 531 -9.87 -15.47 -22.03
CA GLY A 531 -11.33 -15.58 -21.96
C GLY A 531 -11.89 -17.00 -21.85
N ASP A 532 -11.09 -18.04 -22.04
CA ASP A 532 -11.55 -19.42 -21.86
C ASP A 532 -11.70 -19.76 -20.35
N PRO A 533 -12.63 -20.64 -19.96
CA PRO A 533 -12.84 -21.00 -18.56
C PRO A 533 -11.66 -21.82 -18.00
N VAL A 534 -11.33 -21.62 -16.72
CA VAL A 534 -10.34 -22.43 -16.01
C VAL A 534 -10.86 -23.87 -15.84
N PRO A 535 -10.09 -24.90 -16.21
CA PRO A 535 -10.54 -26.29 -16.20
C PRO A 535 -10.47 -26.90 -14.78
N TYR A 536 -11.39 -26.50 -13.92
CA TYR A 536 -11.48 -26.98 -12.54
C TYR A 536 -11.98 -28.42 -12.44
N THR A 537 -11.32 -29.18 -11.56
CA THR A 537 -11.81 -30.41 -10.92
C THR A 537 -12.32 -30.04 -9.52
N TYR A 538 -13.36 -30.72 -9.03
CA TYR A 538 -14.00 -30.42 -7.75
C TYR A 538 -13.72 -31.49 -6.70
N VAL A 539 -13.30 -31.08 -5.51
CA VAL A 539 -13.01 -31.96 -4.36
C VAL A 539 -14.01 -31.67 -3.24
N PRO A 540 -14.86 -32.62 -2.82
CA PRO A 540 -15.89 -32.38 -1.81
C PRO A 540 -15.33 -31.93 -0.46
N ALA A 541 -15.85 -30.81 0.06
CA ALA A 541 -15.59 -30.29 1.40
C ALA A 541 -16.75 -30.56 2.38
N GLY A 542 -17.87 -31.11 1.89
CA GLY A 542 -19.05 -31.46 2.68
C GLY A 542 -20.18 -30.44 2.56
N THR A 543 -21.21 -30.60 3.41
CA THR A 543 -22.38 -29.71 3.45
C THR A 543 -22.47 -29.05 4.80
N LEU A 544 -22.49 -27.71 4.81
CA LEU A 544 -22.66 -26.88 5.98
C LEU A 544 -24.16 -26.59 6.18
N PRO A 545 -24.72 -26.77 7.39
CA PRO A 545 -26.06 -26.27 7.70
C PRO A 545 -26.04 -24.74 7.82
N GLY A 546 -27.17 -24.10 7.51
CA GLY A 546 -27.36 -22.68 7.79
C GLY A 546 -27.33 -22.40 9.29
N GLY A 547 -26.70 -21.28 9.69
CA GLY A 547 -26.37 -20.98 11.09
C GLY A 547 -25.22 -21.82 11.64
N SER A 548 -24.33 -22.35 10.79
CA SER A 548 -23.13 -23.06 11.26
C SER A 548 -22.11 -22.10 11.86
N GLY A 549 -21.41 -22.55 12.90
CA GLY A 549 -20.20 -21.89 13.38
C GLY A 549 -19.03 -22.09 12.41
N TRP A 550 -17.94 -21.35 12.63
CA TRP A 550 -16.69 -21.56 11.89
C TRP A 550 -16.19 -22.99 12.03
N THR A 551 -15.88 -23.64 10.90
CA THR A 551 -15.25 -24.96 10.83
C THR A 551 -14.10 -24.94 9.82
N THR A 552 -13.18 -25.90 9.90
CA THR A 552 -12.09 -26.07 8.93
C THR A 552 -12.16 -27.42 8.25
N ALA A 553 -12.33 -27.43 6.93
CA ALA A 553 -12.24 -28.63 6.10
C ALA A 553 -10.80 -28.81 5.58
N THR A 554 -10.16 -29.95 5.86
CA THR A 554 -8.82 -30.30 5.34
C THR A 554 -8.93 -31.33 4.22
N LEU A 555 -8.49 -30.97 3.02
CA LEU A 555 -8.73 -31.70 1.77
C LEU A 555 -7.42 -32.20 1.17
N ARG A 556 -7.30 -33.51 0.93
CA ARG A 556 -6.15 -34.08 0.20
C ARG A 556 -6.38 -34.02 -1.30
N LEU A 557 -5.38 -33.56 -2.05
CA LEU A 557 -5.42 -33.48 -3.52
C LEU A 557 -5.02 -34.82 -4.18
N ASN A 558 -5.57 -35.93 -3.67
CA ASN A 558 -5.22 -37.29 -4.11
C ASN A 558 -5.49 -37.47 -5.61
N GLY A 559 -4.49 -37.99 -6.34
CA GLY A 559 -4.58 -38.22 -7.79
C GLY A 559 -4.25 -37.01 -8.67
N LEU A 560 -4.05 -35.83 -8.08
CA LEU A 560 -3.50 -34.67 -8.78
C LEU A 560 -1.97 -34.64 -8.66
N SER A 561 -1.29 -34.11 -9.67
CA SER A 561 0.17 -34.01 -9.75
C SER A 561 0.60 -32.85 -10.65
N GLY A 562 1.89 -32.54 -10.65
CA GLY A 562 2.44 -31.39 -11.37
C GLY A 562 2.36 -30.12 -10.53
N GLU A 563 1.75 -29.07 -11.06
CA GLU A 563 1.58 -27.80 -10.35
C GLU A 563 0.11 -27.39 -10.29
N LEU A 564 -0.29 -26.87 -9.14
CA LEU A 564 -1.55 -26.18 -8.92
C LEU A 564 -1.50 -24.85 -9.67
N ARG A 565 -2.51 -24.63 -10.52
CA ARG A 565 -2.68 -23.46 -11.39
C ARG A 565 -3.88 -22.60 -11.04
N GLY A 566 -4.95 -23.20 -10.52
CA GLY A 566 -6.16 -22.48 -10.13
C GLY A 566 -6.74 -23.02 -8.82
N LEU A 567 -7.21 -22.10 -7.98
CA LEU A 567 -7.95 -22.36 -6.75
C LEU A 567 -9.25 -21.55 -6.72
N GLY A 568 -10.31 -22.15 -6.22
CA GLY A 568 -11.61 -21.53 -6.00
C GLY A 568 -12.50 -22.39 -5.12
N VAL A 569 -13.78 -22.01 -4.98
CA VAL A 569 -14.80 -22.82 -4.32
C VAL A 569 -16.03 -22.94 -5.22
N ARG A 570 -16.60 -24.14 -5.32
CA ARG A 570 -17.94 -24.35 -5.89
C ARG A 570 -18.94 -24.54 -4.76
N LEU A 571 -20.04 -23.80 -4.85
CA LEU A 571 -21.12 -23.80 -3.88
C LEU A 571 -22.40 -24.30 -4.57
N THR A 572 -23.09 -25.22 -3.90
CA THR A 572 -24.42 -25.70 -4.31
C THR A 572 -25.37 -25.54 -3.13
N GLY A 573 -26.49 -24.87 -3.35
CA GLY A 573 -27.59 -24.72 -2.38
C GLY A 573 -28.93 -24.94 -3.07
N ASP A 574 -30.02 -24.82 -2.31
CA ASP A 574 -31.41 -25.03 -2.74
C ASP A 574 -32.29 -23.77 -2.57
N GLY A 575 -31.67 -22.60 -2.37
CA GLY A 575 -32.36 -21.34 -2.10
C GLY A 575 -31.39 -20.16 -1.91
N THR A 576 -31.78 -19.21 -1.06
CA THR A 576 -30.88 -18.13 -0.60
C THR A 576 -29.82 -18.72 0.31
N VAL A 577 -28.56 -18.31 0.10
CA VAL A 577 -27.43 -18.67 0.95
C VAL A 577 -26.68 -17.43 1.43
N ALA A 578 -25.95 -17.58 2.53
CA ALA A 578 -24.91 -16.66 2.97
C ALA A 578 -23.69 -17.47 3.43
N TYR A 579 -22.79 -17.78 2.50
CA TYR A 579 -21.58 -18.56 2.75
C TYR A 579 -20.38 -17.67 3.01
N ARG A 580 -19.62 -17.95 4.07
CA ARG A 580 -18.41 -17.22 4.44
C ARG A 580 -17.18 -18.10 4.31
N LEU A 581 -16.19 -17.62 3.56
CA LEU A 581 -14.84 -18.16 3.51
C LEU A 581 -13.91 -17.21 4.27
N GLY A 582 -13.48 -17.64 5.47
CA GLY A 582 -12.61 -16.88 6.37
C GLY A 582 -11.14 -17.26 6.25
N GLY A 583 -10.81 -18.38 5.61
CA GLY A 583 -9.43 -18.75 5.35
C GLY A 583 -9.28 -19.82 4.28
N LEU A 584 -8.18 -19.73 3.53
CA LEU A 584 -7.71 -20.74 2.60
C LEU A 584 -6.22 -20.94 2.82
N ALA A 585 -5.77 -22.19 2.95
CA ALA A 585 -4.34 -22.52 3.04
C ALA A 585 -3.99 -23.70 2.14
N VAL A 586 -2.77 -23.74 1.60
CA VAL A 586 -2.19 -24.85 0.86
C VAL A 586 -0.83 -25.17 1.47
N ARG A 587 -0.62 -26.43 1.88
CA ARG A 587 0.57 -26.85 2.62
C ARG A 587 0.87 -28.33 2.44
N THR A 588 2.10 -28.72 2.70
CA THR A 588 2.51 -30.13 2.91
C THR A 588 2.66 -30.44 4.40
N GLU A 589 3.23 -29.49 5.15
CA GLU A 589 3.56 -29.62 6.56
C GLU A 589 3.06 -28.37 7.32
N THR A 590 3.12 -28.40 8.65
CA THR A 590 2.74 -27.26 9.51
C THR A 590 3.86 -27.01 10.50
N GLU A 591 4.52 -25.86 10.37
CA GLU A 591 5.60 -25.43 11.27
C GLU A 591 5.19 -24.14 12.00
N SER A 592 5.57 -24.01 13.27
CA SER A 592 5.52 -22.73 13.99
C SER A 592 6.85 -21.99 13.83
N PRO A 593 6.85 -20.65 13.63
CA PRO A 593 8.08 -19.87 13.65
C PRO A 593 8.83 -19.99 14.98
N ALA A 594 10.14 -19.73 14.92
CA ALA A 594 10.91 -19.49 16.13
C ALA A 594 10.37 -18.26 16.90
N SER A 595 10.72 -18.13 18.17
CA SER A 595 10.27 -16.99 18.98
C SER A 595 11.11 -15.75 18.71
N PRO A 596 10.51 -14.54 18.72
CA PRO A 596 11.28 -13.31 18.88
C PRO A 596 11.98 -13.30 20.24
N ALA A 597 12.97 -12.43 20.41
CA ALA A 597 13.70 -12.29 21.66
C ALA A 597 13.82 -10.82 22.07
N GLN A 598 14.17 -10.56 23.34
CA GLN A 598 14.47 -9.22 23.85
C GLN A 598 13.37 -8.18 23.55
N LEU A 599 12.10 -8.47 23.86
CA LEU A 599 11.04 -7.45 23.83
C LEU A 599 11.33 -6.40 24.91
N LEU A 600 11.47 -5.14 24.50
CA LEU A 600 11.82 -4.01 25.34
C LEU A 600 10.88 -2.82 25.09
N VAL A 601 10.53 -2.11 26.15
CA VAL A 601 9.96 -0.75 26.07
C VAL A 601 11.12 0.22 25.89
N THR A 602 11.14 0.95 24.78
CA THR A 602 12.19 1.93 24.46
C THR A 602 11.73 3.38 24.60
N GLY A 603 10.45 3.61 24.87
CA GLY A 603 9.87 4.90 25.19
C GLY A 603 8.46 4.72 25.75
N SER A 604 8.07 5.57 26.69
CA SER A 604 6.76 5.55 27.34
C SER A 604 6.32 6.95 27.72
N ALA A 605 5.09 7.34 27.38
CA ALA A 605 4.52 8.64 27.73
C ALA A 605 3.06 8.46 28.15
N THR A 606 2.69 9.05 29.27
CA THR A 606 1.33 9.02 29.81
C THR A 606 0.67 10.38 29.61
N THR A 607 -0.47 10.40 28.93
CA THR A 607 -1.31 11.57 28.72
C THR A 607 -2.73 11.31 29.23
N ASP A 608 -3.61 12.31 29.15
CA ASP A 608 -5.04 12.15 29.47
C ASP A 608 -5.75 11.10 28.57
N GLU A 609 -5.15 10.74 27.42
CA GLU A 609 -5.64 9.67 26.54
C GLU A 609 -5.27 8.27 27.06
N GLY A 610 -4.09 8.14 27.69
CA GLY A 610 -3.53 6.91 28.27
C GLY A 610 -2.01 6.85 28.16
N THR A 611 -1.42 5.69 28.47
CA THR A 611 0.01 5.42 28.34
C THR A 611 0.31 4.88 26.93
N GLY A 612 1.03 5.65 26.12
CA GLY A 612 1.59 5.22 24.84
C GLY A 612 2.99 4.63 25.00
N LEU A 613 3.31 3.59 24.23
CA LEU A 613 4.57 2.83 24.33
C LEU A 613 5.24 2.63 22.97
N ARG A 614 6.56 2.85 22.91
CA ARG A 614 7.42 2.40 21.80
C ARG A 614 8.09 1.10 22.21
N LEU A 615 7.87 0.04 21.44
CA LEU A 615 8.40 -1.30 21.68
C LEU A 615 9.40 -1.67 20.59
N ARG A 616 10.44 -2.43 20.97
CA ARG A 616 11.40 -3.05 20.03
C ARG A 616 11.72 -4.48 20.48
N TRP A 617 12.05 -5.36 19.54
CA TRP A 617 12.52 -6.71 19.81
C TRP A 617 13.59 -7.16 18.79
N THR A 618 14.29 -8.25 19.11
CA THR A 618 15.10 -8.99 18.13
C THR A 618 14.18 -9.88 17.28
N ALA A 619 14.36 -9.85 15.95
CA ALA A 619 13.63 -10.71 15.02
C ALA A 619 13.73 -12.19 15.41
N ALA A 620 12.65 -12.95 15.18
CA ALA A 620 12.73 -14.40 15.21
C ALA A 620 13.59 -14.91 14.04
N PRO A 621 14.44 -15.93 14.25
CA PRO A 621 15.19 -16.54 13.15
C PRO A 621 14.27 -17.36 12.23
N GLY A 622 14.57 -17.36 10.93
CA GLY A 622 13.79 -18.07 9.91
C GLY A 622 12.66 -17.22 9.30
N PRO A 623 11.75 -17.84 8.52
CA PRO A 623 10.67 -17.12 7.85
C PRO A 623 9.61 -16.63 8.84
N VAL A 624 9.30 -15.34 8.78
CA VAL A 624 8.23 -14.69 9.55
C VAL A 624 7.35 -13.92 8.58
N ARG A 625 6.02 -14.08 8.67
CA ARG A 625 5.05 -13.32 7.89
C ARG A 625 4.85 -11.92 8.49
N HIS A 626 4.68 -11.87 9.82
CA HIS A 626 4.55 -10.67 10.65
C HIS A 626 4.68 -11.03 12.14
N TYR A 627 4.65 -10.02 13.00
CA TYR A 627 4.53 -10.15 14.45
C TYR A 627 3.16 -9.68 14.91
N GLU A 628 2.63 -10.31 15.96
CA GLU A 628 1.40 -9.89 16.63
C GLU A 628 1.70 -9.58 18.10
N LEU A 629 1.08 -8.51 18.61
CA LEU A 629 1.22 -8.01 19.96
C LEU A 629 -0.09 -8.17 20.73
N HIS A 630 0.01 -8.71 21.95
CA HIS A 630 -1.12 -8.95 22.83
C HIS A 630 -0.85 -8.39 24.23
N ARG A 631 -1.88 -7.81 24.85
CA ARG A 631 -1.93 -7.56 26.29
C ARG A 631 -2.47 -8.80 26.98
N VAL A 632 -1.82 -9.23 28.05
CA VAL A 632 -2.31 -10.32 28.91
C VAL A 632 -3.00 -9.71 30.13
N LEU A 633 -4.31 -9.92 30.25
CA LEU A 633 -5.12 -9.41 31.34
C LEU A 633 -4.99 -10.27 32.62
N PRO A 634 -5.43 -9.78 33.80
CA PRO A 634 -5.27 -10.50 35.07
C PRO A 634 -5.95 -11.87 35.13
N ASP A 635 -6.98 -12.11 34.32
CA ASP A 635 -7.67 -13.40 34.16
C ASP A 635 -6.96 -14.36 33.18
N GLY A 636 -5.83 -13.94 32.59
CA GLY A 636 -5.07 -14.70 31.60
C GLY A 636 -5.58 -14.54 30.15
N THR A 637 -6.65 -13.79 29.92
CA THR A 637 -7.13 -13.53 28.55
C THR A 637 -6.16 -12.64 27.79
N ARG A 638 -6.08 -12.85 26.46
CA ARG A 638 -5.22 -12.07 25.56
C ARG A 638 -6.09 -11.10 24.76
N ARG A 639 -5.75 -9.81 24.80
CA ARG A 639 -6.36 -8.76 23.97
C ARG A 639 -5.36 -8.32 22.91
N PHE A 640 -5.76 -8.34 21.64
CA PHE A 640 -4.90 -7.91 20.53
C PHE A 640 -4.65 -6.40 20.60
N LEU A 641 -3.38 -6.00 20.49
CA LEU A 641 -2.93 -4.59 20.50
C LEU A 641 -2.59 -4.08 19.10
N GLY A 642 -2.20 -4.97 18.20
CA GLY A 642 -1.70 -4.62 16.88
C GLY A 642 -0.77 -5.70 16.33
N GLY A 643 -0.36 -5.52 15.08
CA GLY A 643 0.62 -6.39 14.43
C GLY A 643 1.36 -5.63 13.33
N THR A 644 2.54 -6.11 12.98
CA THR A 644 3.47 -5.41 12.09
C THR A 644 4.48 -6.37 11.48
N CYS A 645 5.06 -6.07 10.32
CA CYS A 645 6.19 -6.85 9.79
C CYS A 645 7.53 -6.39 10.39
N GLN A 646 7.57 -5.19 10.95
CA GLN A 646 8.75 -4.57 11.58
C GLN A 646 9.11 -5.29 12.90
N THR A 647 10.31 -5.04 13.42
CA THR A 647 10.73 -5.46 14.77
C THR A 647 10.56 -4.37 15.83
N ALA A 648 9.67 -3.42 15.56
CA ALA A 648 9.30 -2.32 16.44
C ALA A 648 7.81 -2.02 16.27
N PHE A 649 7.12 -1.63 17.35
CA PHE A 649 5.70 -1.26 17.28
C PHE A 649 5.34 -0.16 18.28
N HIS A 650 4.53 0.80 17.87
CA HIS A 650 3.98 1.83 18.76
C HIS A 650 2.56 1.47 19.19
N VAL A 651 2.35 1.25 20.48
CA VAL A 651 1.02 0.98 21.05
C VAL A 651 0.46 2.29 21.65
N PRO A 652 -0.67 2.82 21.13
CA PRO A 652 -1.25 4.07 21.63
C PRO A 652 -2.14 3.88 22.88
N GLY A 653 -2.10 4.86 23.80
CA GLY A 653 -3.22 5.20 24.68
C GLY A 653 -3.77 4.09 25.58
N LEU A 654 -2.92 3.25 26.16
CA LEU A 654 -3.38 2.17 27.04
C LEU A 654 -3.82 2.68 28.41
N ARG A 655 -4.79 2.02 29.04
CA ARG A 655 -5.27 2.33 30.40
C ARG A 655 -5.32 1.07 31.27
N PRO A 656 -5.11 1.18 32.59
CA PRO A 656 -5.25 0.06 33.53
C PRO A 656 -6.64 -0.57 33.45
N GLU A 657 -6.69 -1.89 33.50
CA GLU A 657 -7.94 -2.67 33.64
C GLU A 657 -8.16 -3.07 35.11
N PRO A 658 -9.40 -3.36 35.55
CA PRO A 658 -9.67 -3.72 36.94
C PRO A 658 -8.80 -4.88 37.46
N GLY A 659 -8.02 -4.61 38.51
CA GLY A 659 -7.12 -5.58 39.15
C GLY A 659 -5.72 -5.69 38.51
N GLU A 660 -5.46 -5.04 37.38
CA GLU A 660 -4.18 -5.11 36.68
C GLU A 660 -3.15 -4.13 37.30
N GLN A 661 -2.10 -4.70 37.92
CA GLN A 661 -1.07 -3.93 38.63
C GLN A 661 0.00 -3.34 37.71
N ALA A 662 0.22 -3.97 36.55
CA ALA A 662 1.20 -3.58 35.55
C ALA A 662 0.79 -4.16 34.20
N LEU A 663 1.09 -3.45 33.12
CA LEU A 663 0.80 -3.89 31.77
C LEU A 663 1.76 -5.02 31.37
N ARG A 664 1.23 -6.22 31.09
CA ARG A 664 1.98 -7.33 30.48
C ARG A 664 1.72 -7.39 28.99
N ILE A 665 2.78 -7.25 28.19
CA ILE A 665 2.76 -7.35 26.73
C ILE A 665 3.47 -8.64 26.31
N GLU A 666 2.88 -9.34 25.34
CA GLU A 666 3.50 -10.43 24.59
C GLU A 666 3.66 -10.04 23.12
N VAL A 667 4.78 -10.43 22.51
CA VAL A 667 4.97 -10.41 21.05
C VAL A 667 5.27 -11.83 20.55
N ARG A 668 4.63 -12.22 19.46
CA ARG A 668 4.79 -13.54 18.81
C ARG A 668 5.12 -13.35 17.34
N ALA A 669 6.01 -14.17 16.81
CA ALA A 669 6.20 -14.31 15.38
C ALA A 669 5.08 -15.18 14.80
N VAL A 670 4.58 -14.82 13.62
CA VAL A 670 3.51 -15.52 12.92
C VAL A 670 4.01 -15.98 11.56
N GLY A 671 3.77 -17.25 11.23
CA GLY A 671 4.18 -17.86 9.96
C GLY A 671 3.22 -17.56 8.82
N GLU A 672 3.57 -17.95 7.60
CA GLU A 672 2.68 -17.83 6.43
C GLU A 672 1.37 -18.60 6.62
N LEU A 673 1.38 -19.71 7.37
CA LEU A 673 0.18 -20.49 7.77
C LEU A 673 -0.56 -19.95 9.01
N TYR A 674 -0.23 -18.74 9.47
CA TYR A 674 -0.74 -18.13 10.71
C TYR A 674 -0.45 -18.91 12.01
N THR A 675 0.43 -19.90 11.95
CA THR A 675 1.02 -20.55 13.13
C THR A 675 1.82 -19.52 13.94
N ALA A 676 1.62 -19.50 15.25
CA ALA A 676 2.31 -18.58 16.16
C ALA A 676 3.47 -19.25 16.90
N SER A 677 4.52 -18.48 17.18
CA SER A 677 5.60 -18.86 18.07
C SER A 677 5.20 -18.83 19.55
N ALA A 678 6.08 -19.32 20.43
CA ALA A 678 6.05 -18.86 21.82
C ALA A 678 6.36 -17.36 21.91
N ALA A 679 5.89 -16.69 22.96
CA ALA A 679 6.03 -15.24 23.10
C ALA A 679 7.38 -14.83 23.69
N ALA A 680 7.89 -13.67 23.24
CA ALA A 680 8.68 -12.81 24.11
C ALA A 680 7.73 -11.90 24.90
N SER A 681 8.08 -11.54 26.14
CA SER A 681 7.22 -10.76 27.02
C SER A 681 7.96 -9.59 27.64
N ALA A 682 7.24 -8.49 27.88
CA ALA A 682 7.68 -7.36 28.67
C ALA A 682 6.59 -6.98 29.68
N VAL A 683 7.01 -6.37 30.79
CA VAL A 683 6.10 -5.80 31.81
C VAL A 683 6.46 -4.33 31.98
N HIS A 684 5.45 -3.47 31.94
CA HIS A 684 5.58 -2.03 32.15
C HIS A 684 4.69 -1.62 33.33
N PRO A 685 5.21 -0.91 34.35
CA PRO A 685 4.36 -0.33 35.39
C PRO A 685 3.44 0.74 34.80
N TRP A 686 2.34 1.04 35.50
CA TRP A 686 1.40 2.10 35.13
C TRP A 686 1.86 3.50 35.55
#